data_AF-A0A084QEH7-F1
#
_entry.id   AF-A0A084QEH7-F1
#
_cell.length_a   1.000
_cell.length_b   1.000
_cell.length_c   1.000
_cell.angle_alpha   90.00
_cell.angle_beta   90.00
_cell.angle_gamma   90.00
#
_symmetry.space_group_name_H-M   'P 1'
#
loop_
_entity.id
_entity.type
_entity.pdbx_description
1 polymer ?
#
loop_
_entity_poly.entity_id
_entity_poly.type
_entity_poly.pdbx_seq_one_letter_code
_entity_poly.pdbx_strand_id
1 'polypeptide(L)'
;MAATTPAPMKPSRSQVLDDLIMGTNSSSIVSKRSVERLYYPNEPHYFRYFVKKFQRRAPLINRGYWLRLRAIDVIVRQFLSRPSTAKKVVINLGCGSDVLPWQCHARYPSVCDDALFIDVDYPDLIKKKRAIVLETPDLKALLGQDPFVSTSNSDSIILRSEKYCQVACDLRQLSTLRQSLETLVSLPRCNVLFVAEVSITYMDTASADALLEWASSIGRAEFCLLEQILPQGPEHPFAQTMLKHFDKLSTPPRSVGSYPTTESQRARFQARGWAHVDIWDLWHAWSGSEFVTPDERVALDIVEPFDEWEEFILFARHYFILHAVATEPGVARDARSNPSSGCPEVVLPSEVRIATHEIPGRFKRRFGGAVATRNHLGEQHVVNMLGLGTNGRADSCDIVAVGSHHTSLKWPENGPTARMCFTVTDLGKLGVLLVGGRSSPTHVFSDCWLLERGMGLHWKEMPNLPVPLFRHSSVRLRDSFLTLVMGGKTSVSSISPESFVLYPGKGWLKCDIVGARPEPTFGAMLCNVRSDKEPGSFRGLVSGGIDNRGLMNTQAYVWELVITESKQPTLSFKKVEPLSVGQDELSVFGAHVVELGNLVAVCGGLGHNPSNQGQEITFISPSIEAETYKCFKAIDHGDEATRRPFMVGTSIVKMGHDELFVVGGGATCFSMGTFWQTGIFRIVIPKLPNLVSHSMQKDAPANAITCSGPHRVVRTDRLDAELSLTSAGPSITAVPRIKLNSEDDFLEVLRERRPVVIEGLNLGDCLQKWNPDHLTERVGSERKVVVHECLEDTAEMDFNSKNFCYTTEAFGVVMDRMCKGERLYLRSLSQAQPSELPASLESDFPTLADEFSVPREMKYVRENCFSSVLRISGRVNMWLHYDVMANIYAQIQGSKRMILFPPREVSMLSFPPAASSSSLDVFSLLESPTLAGTHPYEAKLMPGDVLFLPPMWLHTAKPETALSIAVNTFFRDLDGGYAAGRDVYGNRDLAAYEKGRVDVARVARAFQSLPADIRHFYLSRLGKELVHFAEDS
;
A
#
# COMPACT_ATOMS: atom_id res chain seq x y z
N MET A 1 -51.04 10.64 -39.78
CA MET A 1 -49.85 11.30 -39.20
C MET A 1 -50.31 11.91 -37.88
N ALA A 2 -49.74 11.67 -36.70
CA ALA A 2 -48.40 11.21 -36.34
C ALA A 2 -48.46 10.10 -35.27
N ALA A 3 -47.52 9.15 -35.32
CA ALA A 3 -47.39 8.07 -34.35
C ALA A 3 -46.61 8.55 -33.12
N THR A 4 -47.20 8.35 -31.94
CA THR A 4 -46.59 8.61 -30.63
C THR A 4 -45.61 7.50 -30.27
N THR A 5 -44.33 7.86 -30.12
CA THR A 5 -43.30 6.99 -29.54
C THR A 5 -43.54 6.78 -28.04
N PRO A 6 -43.50 5.55 -27.51
CA PRO A 6 -43.66 5.28 -26.08
C PRO A 6 -42.41 5.68 -25.29
N ALA A 7 -42.63 6.19 -24.07
CA ALA A 7 -41.58 6.58 -23.14
C ALA A 7 -40.73 5.37 -22.67
N PRO A 8 -39.43 5.54 -22.39
CA PRO A 8 -38.55 4.44 -21.99
C PRO A 8 -38.94 3.91 -20.60
N MET A 9 -39.17 2.59 -20.51
CA MET A 9 -39.41 1.87 -19.24
C MET A 9 -38.17 1.92 -18.35
N LYS A 10 -38.36 2.10 -17.04
CA LYS A 10 -37.29 1.98 -16.04
C LYS A 10 -36.72 0.56 -16.05
N PRO A 11 -35.39 0.38 -16.06
CA PRO A 11 -34.77 -0.95 -16.08
C PRO A 11 -35.10 -1.76 -14.82
N SER A 12 -35.25 -3.07 -14.99
CA SER A 12 -35.51 -3.99 -13.86
C SER A 12 -34.29 -4.10 -12.95
N ARG A 13 -34.48 -4.48 -11.67
CA ARG A 13 -33.39 -4.69 -10.70
C ARG A 13 -32.37 -5.73 -11.16
N SER A 14 -32.79 -6.73 -11.94
CA SER A 14 -31.88 -7.73 -12.56
C SER A 14 -30.99 -7.09 -13.63
N GLN A 15 -31.55 -6.19 -14.44
CA GLN A 15 -30.84 -5.57 -15.55
C GLN A 15 -29.77 -4.57 -15.06
N VAL A 16 -30.07 -3.83 -13.98
CA VAL A 16 -29.08 -2.96 -13.32
C VAL A 16 -27.91 -3.76 -12.73
N LEU A 17 -28.17 -4.96 -12.19
CA LEU A 17 -27.13 -5.84 -11.67
C LEU A 17 -26.26 -6.40 -12.82
N ASP A 18 -26.89 -6.83 -13.90
CA ASP A 18 -26.19 -7.30 -15.10
C ASP A 18 -25.29 -6.20 -15.69
N ASP A 19 -25.74 -4.94 -15.73
CA ASP A 19 -24.93 -3.78 -16.15
C ASP A 19 -23.68 -3.56 -15.28
N LEU A 20 -23.79 -3.74 -13.96
CA LEU A 20 -22.67 -3.61 -13.03
C LEU A 20 -21.66 -4.76 -13.20
N ILE A 21 -22.15 -5.99 -13.41
CA ILE A 21 -21.30 -7.14 -13.74
C ILE A 21 -20.54 -6.89 -15.04
N MET A 22 -21.19 -6.34 -16.08
CA MET A 22 -20.54 -5.96 -17.33
C MET A 22 -19.43 -4.90 -17.14
N GLY A 23 -19.54 -4.05 -16.11
CA GLY A 23 -18.53 -3.07 -15.73
C GLY A 23 -17.21 -3.67 -15.24
N THR A 24 -17.23 -4.88 -14.66
CA THR A 24 -16.03 -5.56 -14.12
C THR A 24 -14.99 -5.87 -15.21
N ASN A 25 -15.45 -6.15 -16.44
CA ASN A 25 -14.61 -6.38 -17.62
C ASN A 25 -13.64 -5.21 -17.87
N SER A 26 -14.07 -3.97 -17.68
CA SER A 26 -13.20 -2.80 -17.93
C SER A 26 -11.98 -2.77 -17.00
N SER A 27 -12.12 -3.22 -15.75
CA SER A 27 -11.03 -3.20 -14.77
C SER A 27 -9.98 -4.29 -15.03
N SER A 28 -10.44 -5.50 -15.37
CA SER A 28 -9.56 -6.64 -15.65
C SER A 28 -8.74 -6.43 -16.92
N ILE A 29 -9.36 -5.91 -17.98
CA ILE A 29 -8.70 -5.70 -19.28
C ILE A 29 -7.65 -4.60 -19.21
N VAL A 30 -7.86 -3.55 -18.40
CA VAL A 30 -6.81 -2.55 -18.16
C VAL A 30 -5.57 -3.19 -17.52
N SER A 31 -5.76 -4.14 -16.61
CA SER A 31 -4.67 -4.85 -15.94
C SER A 31 -3.97 -5.84 -16.88
N LYS A 32 -4.73 -6.62 -17.68
CA LYS A 32 -4.19 -7.47 -18.75
C LYS A 32 -3.38 -6.67 -19.78
N ARG A 33 -3.84 -5.47 -20.16
CA ARG A 33 -3.09 -4.56 -21.06
C ARG A 33 -1.79 -4.04 -20.43
N SER A 34 -1.79 -3.78 -19.13
CA SER A 34 -0.57 -3.39 -18.41
C SER A 34 0.49 -4.49 -18.53
N VAL A 35 0.08 -5.75 -18.35
CA VAL A 35 0.94 -6.92 -18.52
C VAL A 35 1.40 -7.08 -19.98
N GLU A 36 0.49 -7.05 -20.95
CA GLU A 36 0.81 -7.14 -22.38
C GLU A 36 1.94 -6.19 -22.78
N ARG A 37 1.85 -4.92 -22.37
CA ARG A 37 2.86 -3.93 -22.73
C ARG A 37 4.21 -4.14 -22.06
N LEU A 38 4.24 -4.62 -20.82
CA LEU A 38 5.46 -4.69 -20.00
C LEU A 38 6.14 -6.07 -20.08
N TYR A 39 5.37 -7.14 -20.04
CA TYR A 39 5.84 -8.53 -19.94
C TYR A 39 5.91 -9.23 -21.29
N TYR A 40 5.15 -8.76 -22.29
CA TYR A 40 5.12 -9.32 -23.65
C TYR A 40 5.43 -8.24 -24.70
N PRO A 41 6.56 -7.50 -24.60
CA PRO A 41 6.86 -6.38 -25.51
C PRO A 41 7.06 -6.81 -26.96
N ASN A 42 7.42 -8.09 -27.18
CA ASN A 42 7.71 -8.65 -28.50
C ASN A 42 6.54 -9.43 -29.10
N GLU A 43 5.40 -9.51 -28.42
CA GLU A 43 4.18 -10.14 -28.95
C GLU A 43 3.24 -9.07 -29.52
N PRO A 44 2.32 -9.44 -30.45
CA PRO A 44 1.27 -8.53 -30.88
C PRO A 44 0.39 -8.08 -29.71
N HIS A 45 0.14 -6.77 -29.62
CA HIS A 45 -0.65 -6.19 -28.55
C HIS A 45 -2.13 -6.09 -28.96
N TYR A 46 -2.95 -7.04 -28.51
CA TYR A 46 -4.37 -7.13 -28.83
C TYR A 46 -5.25 -6.38 -27.81
N PHE A 47 -4.90 -6.36 -26.52
CA PHE A 47 -5.71 -5.66 -25.50
C PHE A 47 -5.77 -4.14 -25.73
N ARG A 48 -4.80 -3.57 -26.47
CA ARG A 48 -4.78 -2.15 -26.86
C ARG A 48 -6.01 -1.70 -27.66
N TYR A 49 -6.70 -2.62 -28.33
CA TYR A 49 -7.89 -2.30 -29.12
C TYR A 49 -9.14 -2.12 -28.26
N PHE A 50 -9.19 -2.81 -27.12
CA PHE A 50 -10.30 -2.76 -26.17
C PHE A 50 -10.11 -1.67 -25.11
N VAL A 51 -8.87 -1.36 -24.76
CA VAL A 51 -8.52 -0.25 -23.87
C VAL A 51 -7.54 0.64 -24.62
N LYS A 52 -7.94 1.85 -25.02
CA LYS A 52 -7.08 2.75 -25.82
C LYS A 52 -6.01 3.47 -25.01
N LYS A 53 -6.34 3.98 -23.81
CA LYS A 53 -5.39 4.69 -22.92
C LYS A 53 -4.60 3.73 -22.03
N PHE A 54 -3.27 3.73 -22.17
CA PHE A 54 -2.42 2.84 -21.36
C PHE A 54 -2.42 3.32 -19.90
N GLN A 55 -2.65 2.39 -18.98
CA GLN A 55 -2.54 2.62 -17.55
C GLN A 55 -1.66 1.53 -16.95
N ARG A 56 -0.47 1.93 -16.47
CA ARG A 56 0.40 1.01 -15.75
C ARG A 56 -0.23 0.64 -14.40
N ARG A 57 -0.18 -0.64 -14.04
CA ARG A 57 -0.49 -1.14 -12.69
C ARG A 57 0.79 -1.35 -11.87
N ALA A 58 0.63 -1.45 -10.56
CA ALA A 58 1.73 -1.74 -9.63
C ALA A 58 2.34 -3.13 -9.92
N PRO A 59 3.63 -3.37 -9.60
CA PRO A 59 4.31 -4.65 -9.84
C PRO A 59 3.53 -5.87 -9.32
N LEU A 60 2.98 -5.78 -8.11
CA LEU A 60 2.09 -6.79 -7.52
C LEU A 60 0.92 -7.17 -8.44
N ILE A 61 0.21 -6.16 -8.96
CA ILE A 61 -0.96 -6.39 -9.81
C ILE A 61 -0.52 -6.98 -11.15
N ASN A 62 0.55 -6.45 -11.76
CA ASN A 62 1.05 -6.97 -13.03
C ASN A 62 1.48 -8.43 -12.89
N ARG A 63 2.26 -8.79 -11.85
CA ARG A 63 2.73 -10.17 -11.63
C ARG A 63 1.57 -11.14 -11.37
N GLY A 64 0.54 -10.70 -10.62
CA GLY A 64 -0.68 -11.48 -10.43
C GLY A 64 -1.49 -11.69 -11.73
N TYR A 65 -1.66 -10.65 -12.55
CA TYR A 65 -2.33 -10.78 -13.85
C TYR A 65 -1.49 -11.55 -14.89
N TRP A 66 -0.17 -11.45 -14.82
CA TRP A 66 0.73 -12.25 -15.64
C TRP A 66 0.56 -13.74 -15.32
N LEU A 67 0.52 -14.10 -14.04
CA LEU A 67 0.29 -15.48 -13.61
C LEU A 67 -1.11 -15.97 -14.02
N ARG A 68 -2.14 -15.11 -13.90
CA ARG A 68 -3.50 -15.42 -14.34
C ARG A 68 -3.57 -15.72 -15.85
N LEU A 69 -2.97 -14.86 -16.68
CA LEU A 69 -2.88 -15.07 -18.13
C LEU A 69 -2.09 -16.34 -18.46
N ARG A 70 -0.96 -16.56 -17.77
CA ARG A 70 -0.12 -17.73 -17.95
C ARG A 70 -0.83 -19.03 -17.59
N ALA A 71 -1.58 -19.06 -16.49
CA ALA A 71 -2.29 -20.25 -16.03
C ALA A 71 -3.33 -20.74 -17.06
N ILE A 72 -4.14 -19.81 -17.60
CA ILE A 72 -5.11 -20.10 -18.67
C ILE A 72 -4.39 -20.53 -19.95
N ASP A 73 -3.35 -19.80 -20.38
CA ASP A 73 -2.59 -20.09 -21.59
C ASP A 73 -1.98 -21.50 -21.56
N VAL A 74 -1.48 -21.96 -20.41
CA VAL A 74 -0.90 -23.30 -20.25
C VAL A 74 -1.95 -24.40 -20.48
N ILE A 75 -3.11 -24.32 -19.83
CA ILE A 75 -4.17 -25.34 -19.99
C ILE A 75 -4.72 -25.32 -21.42
N VAL A 76 -4.98 -24.14 -21.98
CA VAL A 76 -5.46 -24.01 -23.36
C VAL A 76 -4.43 -24.55 -24.35
N ARG A 77 -3.14 -24.25 -24.17
CA ARG A 77 -2.06 -24.79 -25.00
C ARG A 77 -1.96 -26.31 -24.89
N GLN A 78 -2.05 -26.88 -23.68
CA GLN A 78 -2.01 -28.33 -23.46
C GLN A 78 -3.17 -29.02 -24.20
N PHE A 79 -4.39 -28.47 -24.09
CA PHE A 79 -5.56 -28.96 -24.83
C PHE A 79 -5.37 -28.87 -26.36
N LEU A 80 -4.93 -27.71 -26.86
CA LEU A 80 -4.68 -27.49 -28.29
C LEU A 80 -3.54 -28.37 -28.83
N SER A 81 -2.54 -28.69 -28.02
CA SER A 81 -1.38 -29.50 -28.44
C SER A 81 -1.63 -31.01 -28.37
N ARG A 82 -2.67 -31.45 -27.65
CA ARG A 82 -2.98 -32.89 -27.49
C ARG A 82 -3.37 -33.52 -28.83
N PRO A 83 -2.69 -34.57 -29.33
CA PRO A 83 -3.04 -35.19 -30.60
C PRO A 83 -4.48 -35.71 -30.60
N SER A 84 -5.26 -35.39 -31.64
CA SER A 84 -6.61 -35.92 -31.81
C SER A 84 -7.05 -35.82 -33.26
N THR A 85 -7.91 -36.77 -33.69
CA THR A 85 -8.60 -36.73 -34.99
C THR A 85 -9.92 -35.95 -34.92
N ALA A 86 -10.42 -35.66 -33.72
CA ALA A 86 -11.63 -34.88 -33.51
C ALA A 86 -11.31 -33.38 -33.47
N LYS A 87 -12.20 -32.57 -34.06
CA LYS A 87 -12.09 -31.11 -34.06
C LYS A 87 -12.03 -30.58 -32.64
N LYS A 88 -11.14 -29.61 -32.40
CA LYS A 88 -10.98 -28.96 -31.10
C LYS A 88 -11.77 -27.66 -31.05
N VAL A 89 -12.53 -27.48 -29.98
CA VAL A 89 -13.36 -26.29 -29.78
C VAL A 89 -13.04 -25.69 -28.43
N VAL A 90 -12.65 -24.42 -28.39
CA VAL A 90 -12.45 -23.66 -27.14
C VAL A 90 -13.63 -22.70 -26.98
N ILE A 91 -14.40 -22.86 -25.91
CA ILE A 91 -15.59 -22.04 -25.63
C ILE A 91 -15.30 -21.16 -24.42
N ASN A 92 -15.13 -19.86 -24.63
CA ASN A 92 -14.85 -18.89 -23.58
C ASN A 92 -16.16 -18.31 -23.02
N LEU A 93 -16.52 -18.73 -21.81
CA LEU A 93 -17.76 -18.42 -21.12
C LEU A 93 -17.61 -17.13 -20.30
N GLY A 94 -18.34 -16.09 -20.69
CA GLY A 94 -18.16 -14.75 -20.12
C GLY A 94 -16.84 -14.14 -20.57
N CYS A 95 -16.60 -14.18 -21.88
CA CYS A 95 -15.32 -13.82 -22.49
C CYS A 95 -14.93 -12.34 -22.32
N GLY A 96 -15.87 -11.46 -21.97
CA GLY A 96 -15.66 -10.02 -21.88
C GLY A 96 -14.95 -9.47 -23.11
N SER A 97 -13.86 -8.72 -22.92
CA SER A 97 -12.96 -8.27 -24.00
C SER A 97 -11.68 -9.08 -24.10
N ASP A 98 -11.71 -10.34 -23.67
CA ASP A 98 -10.56 -11.24 -23.75
C ASP A 98 -10.10 -11.47 -25.20
N VAL A 99 -8.80 -11.70 -25.37
CA VAL A 99 -8.13 -11.81 -26.67
C VAL A 99 -7.46 -13.16 -26.87
N LEU A 100 -7.80 -14.14 -26.02
CA LEU A 100 -7.29 -15.51 -26.06
C LEU A 100 -7.24 -16.13 -27.47
N PRO A 101 -8.28 -16.02 -28.33
CA PRO A 101 -8.22 -16.59 -29.68
C PRO A 101 -7.04 -16.06 -30.50
N TRP A 102 -6.81 -14.75 -30.49
CA TRP A 102 -5.72 -14.12 -31.23
C TRP A 102 -4.36 -14.42 -30.62
N GLN A 103 -4.25 -14.45 -29.29
CA GLN A 103 -3.02 -14.84 -28.61
C GLN A 103 -2.62 -16.28 -28.93
N CYS A 104 -3.56 -17.22 -28.90
CA CYS A 104 -3.29 -18.62 -29.26
C CYS A 104 -2.81 -18.74 -30.71
N HIS A 105 -3.45 -18.06 -31.67
CA HIS A 105 -3.03 -18.11 -33.08
C HIS A 105 -1.65 -17.46 -33.30
N ALA A 106 -1.31 -16.41 -32.55
CA ALA A 106 -0.01 -15.76 -32.63
C ALA A 106 1.12 -16.62 -32.02
N ARG A 107 0.85 -17.27 -30.87
CA ARG A 107 1.85 -18.05 -30.13
C ARG A 107 1.99 -19.49 -30.64
N TYR A 108 0.89 -20.08 -31.09
CA TYR A 108 0.80 -21.51 -31.41
C TYR A 108 0.08 -21.77 -32.75
N PRO A 109 0.53 -21.17 -33.87
CA PRO A 109 -0.19 -21.21 -35.14
C PRO A 109 -0.49 -22.64 -35.63
N SER A 110 0.50 -23.53 -35.60
CA SER A 110 0.38 -24.90 -36.16
C SER A 110 -0.64 -25.78 -35.44
N VAL A 111 -0.88 -25.55 -34.15
CA VAL A 111 -1.86 -26.32 -33.35
C VAL A 111 -3.24 -25.64 -33.32
N CYS A 112 -3.33 -24.38 -33.76
CA CYS A 112 -4.59 -23.64 -33.84
C CYS A 112 -5.28 -23.78 -35.20
N ASP A 113 -4.62 -24.31 -36.23
CA ASP A 113 -5.17 -24.30 -37.60
C ASP A 113 -6.50 -25.03 -37.75
N ASP A 114 -6.73 -26.12 -37.00
CA ASP A 114 -7.99 -26.88 -36.97
C ASP A 114 -8.81 -26.63 -35.68
N ALA A 115 -8.49 -25.55 -34.95
CA ALA A 115 -9.21 -25.18 -33.73
C ALA A 115 -10.30 -24.13 -34.03
N LEU A 116 -11.48 -24.31 -33.42
CA LEU A 116 -12.54 -23.32 -33.41
C LEU A 116 -12.62 -22.64 -32.04
N PHE A 117 -12.54 -21.32 -32.01
CA PHE A 117 -12.78 -20.53 -30.80
C PHE A 117 -14.18 -19.93 -30.83
N ILE A 118 -14.90 -20.05 -29.72
CA ILE A 118 -16.26 -19.49 -29.56
C ILE A 118 -16.29 -18.63 -28.31
N ASP A 119 -16.53 -17.34 -28.49
CA ASP A 119 -16.74 -16.40 -27.39
C ASP A 119 -18.22 -16.27 -27.07
N VAL A 120 -18.56 -16.42 -25.79
CA VAL A 120 -19.93 -16.29 -25.28
C VAL A 120 -19.97 -15.20 -24.21
N ASP A 121 -20.89 -14.24 -24.37
CA ASP A 121 -21.14 -13.22 -23.35
C ASP A 121 -22.55 -12.63 -23.49
N TYR A 122 -22.93 -11.76 -22.55
CA TYR A 122 -24.16 -10.99 -22.63
C TYR A 122 -24.25 -10.23 -23.96
N PRO A 123 -25.46 -10.14 -24.55
CA PRO A 123 -25.67 -9.52 -25.85
C PRO A 123 -25.01 -8.14 -26.02
N ASP A 124 -25.06 -7.28 -25.01
CA ASP A 124 -24.51 -5.93 -25.09
C ASP A 124 -22.98 -5.90 -25.08
N LEU A 125 -22.32 -6.77 -24.30
CA LEU A 125 -20.86 -6.87 -24.30
C LEU A 125 -20.33 -7.48 -25.59
N ILE A 126 -20.94 -8.58 -26.05
CA ILE A 126 -20.45 -9.26 -27.24
C ILE A 126 -20.68 -8.42 -28.50
N LYS A 127 -21.75 -7.61 -28.56
CA LYS A 127 -21.97 -6.64 -29.65
C LYS A 127 -20.88 -5.56 -29.70
N LYS A 128 -20.45 -5.05 -28.54
CA LYS A 128 -19.32 -4.10 -28.43
C LYS A 128 -18.02 -4.75 -28.91
N LYS A 129 -17.75 -5.99 -28.48
CA LYS A 129 -16.57 -6.75 -28.93
C LYS A 129 -16.60 -6.98 -30.45
N ARG A 130 -17.74 -7.38 -31.00
CA ARG A 130 -17.94 -7.56 -32.45
C ARG A 130 -17.57 -6.31 -33.24
N ALA A 131 -18.05 -5.14 -32.82
CA ALA A 131 -17.73 -3.88 -33.49
C ALA A 131 -16.21 -3.65 -33.55
N ILE A 132 -15.51 -3.79 -32.41
CA ILE A 132 -14.05 -3.63 -32.34
C ILE A 132 -13.34 -4.65 -33.23
N VAL A 133 -13.77 -5.92 -33.22
CA VAL A 133 -13.17 -6.98 -34.05
C VAL A 133 -13.32 -6.68 -35.54
N LEU A 134 -14.50 -6.22 -35.99
CA LEU A 134 -14.76 -5.92 -37.40
C LEU A 134 -14.06 -4.64 -37.89
N GLU A 135 -13.90 -3.65 -37.02
CA GLU A 135 -13.24 -2.38 -37.32
C GLU A 135 -11.71 -2.46 -37.26
N THR A 136 -11.15 -3.50 -36.64
CA THR A 136 -9.70 -3.63 -36.42
C THR A 136 -9.09 -4.66 -37.38
N PRO A 137 -8.25 -4.24 -38.36
CA PRO A 137 -7.67 -5.15 -39.35
C PRO A 137 -6.95 -6.37 -38.76
N ASP A 138 -6.14 -6.17 -37.71
CA ASP A 138 -5.39 -7.24 -37.06
C ASP A 138 -6.30 -8.29 -36.40
N LEU A 139 -7.46 -7.88 -35.88
CA LEU A 139 -8.42 -8.81 -35.27
C LEU A 139 -9.28 -9.49 -36.34
N LYS A 140 -9.68 -8.72 -37.37
CA LYS A 140 -10.48 -9.19 -38.50
C LYS A 140 -9.76 -10.26 -39.32
N ALA A 141 -8.42 -10.24 -39.37
CA ALA A 141 -7.61 -11.21 -40.10
C ALA A 141 -7.92 -12.67 -39.73
N LEU A 142 -8.29 -12.95 -38.46
CA LEU A 142 -8.64 -14.30 -38.00
C LEU A 142 -9.96 -14.83 -38.61
N LEU A 143 -10.84 -13.95 -39.10
CA LEU A 143 -12.16 -14.31 -39.59
C LEU A 143 -12.16 -14.88 -41.02
N GLY A 144 -11.05 -14.78 -41.75
CA GLY A 144 -10.96 -15.21 -43.15
C GLY A 144 -11.76 -14.33 -44.12
N GLN A 145 -12.08 -14.87 -45.30
CA GLN A 145 -12.88 -14.17 -46.32
C GLN A 145 -14.38 -14.34 -46.03
N ASP A 146 -15.12 -13.23 -46.11
CA ASP A 146 -16.59 -13.15 -45.98
C ASP A 146 -17.21 -13.81 -44.73
N PRO A 147 -16.84 -13.38 -43.51
CA PRO A 147 -17.48 -13.90 -42.30
C PRO A 147 -18.96 -13.55 -42.24
N PHE A 148 -19.77 -14.45 -41.68
CA PHE A 148 -21.17 -14.16 -41.42
C PHE A 148 -21.29 -13.17 -40.27
N VAL A 149 -22.04 -12.08 -40.48
CA VAL A 149 -22.34 -11.05 -39.48
C VAL A 149 -23.86 -10.91 -39.39
N SER A 150 -24.44 -11.14 -38.22
CA SER A 150 -25.89 -10.94 -38.06
C SER A 150 -26.26 -9.46 -38.10
N THR A 151 -27.32 -9.16 -38.85
CA THR A 151 -27.97 -7.83 -38.94
C THR A 151 -29.09 -7.65 -37.92
N SER A 152 -29.54 -8.73 -37.26
CA SER A 152 -30.61 -8.69 -36.27
C SER A 152 -30.07 -8.52 -34.85
N ASN A 153 -30.80 -7.75 -34.04
CA ASN A 153 -30.46 -7.54 -32.64
C ASN A 153 -30.88 -8.71 -31.73
N SER A 154 -31.73 -9.62 -32.21
CA SER A 154 -32.27 -10.77 -31.47
C SER A 154 -31.54 -12.08 -31.73
N ASP A 155 -30.61 -12.12 -32.69
CA ASP A 155 -29.91 -13.36 -33.02
C ASP A 155 -28.86 -13.70 -31.97
N SER A 156 -28.83 -14.96 -31.54
CA SER A 156 -27.82 -15.45 -30.60
C SER A 156 -26.44 -15.57 -31.25
N ILE A 157 -26.34 -15.92 -32.54
CA ILE A 157 -25.06 -16.00 -33.26
C ILE A 157 -24.85 -14.68 -33.99
N ILE A 158 -23.90 -13.86 -33.50
CA ILE A 158 -23.72 -12.50 -34.02
C ILE A 158 -22.53 -12.36 -34.97
N LEU A 159 -21.59 -13.31 -34.94
CA LEU A 159 -20.44 -13.42 -35.82
C LEU A 159 -20.07 -14.90 -35.98
N ARG A 160 -19.84 -15.36 -37.21
CA ARG A 160 -19.38 -16.73 -37.51
C ARG A 160 -18.34 -16.74 -38.61
N SER A 161 -17.22 -17.39 -38.34
CA SER A 161 -16.16 -17.74 -39.30
C SER A 161 -15.69 -19.18 -39.08
N GLU A 162 -14.71 -19.64 -39.87
CA GLU A 162 -14.16 -21.00 -39.73
C GLU A 162 -13.40 -21.21 -38.42
N LYS A 163 -12.64 -20.18 -37.97
CA LYS A 163 -11.76 -20.25 -36.81
C LYS A 163 -12.30 -19.53 -35.56
N TYR A 164 -13.25 -18.61 -35.73
CA TYR A 164 -13.77 -17.80 -34.61
C TYR A 164 -15.26 -17.45 -34.75
N CYS A 165 -16.00 -17.60 -33.65
CA CYS A 165 -17.43 -17.29 -33.55
C CYS A 165 -17.75 -16.47 -32.30
N GLN A 166 -18.82 -15.69 -32.34
CA GLN A 166 -19.35 -14.94 -31.20
C GLN A 166 -20.83 -15.24 -30.98
N VAL A 167 -21.17 -15.57 -29.75
CA VAL A 167 -22.53 -15.89 -29.30
C VAL A 167 -22.97 -14.90 -28.23
N ALA A 168 -24.08 -14.21 -28.50
CA ALA A 168 -24.82 -13.36 -27.58
C ALA A 168 -25.78 -14.23 -26.76
N CYS A 169 -25.38 -14.60 -25.54
CA CYS A 169 -26.19 -15.45 -24.68
C CYS A 169 -25.93 -15.17 -23.21
N ASP A 170 -27.02 -15.08 -22.44
CA ASP A 170 -26.97 -15.16 -20.99
C ASP A 170 -26.66 -16.60 -20.57
N LEU A 171 -25.57 -16.82 -19.84
CA LEU A 171 -25.12 -18.15 -19.43
C LEU A 171 -26.12 -18.90 -18.53
N ARG A 172 -27.13 -18.20 -17.97
CA ARG A 172 -28.26 -18.82 -17.25
C ARG A 172 -29.23 -19.54 -18.19
N GLN A 173 -29.22 -19.22 -19.49
CA GLN A 173 -30.15 -19.76 -20.50
C GLN A 173 -29.53 -20.95 -21.25
N LEU A 174 -29.34 -22.05 -20.55
CA LEU A 174 -28.60 -23.23 -21.03
C LEU A 174 -29.17 -23.86 -22.32
N SER A 175 -30.50 -23.84 -22.50
CA SER A 175 -31.15 -24.35 -23.73
C SER A 175 -30.79 -23.54 -24.96
N THR A 176 -30.88 -22.20 -24.85
CA THR A 176 -30.49 -21.25 -25.90
C THR A 176 -29.00 -21.34 -26.20
N LEU A 177 -28.17 -21.46 -25.18
CA LEU A 177 -26.73 -21.64 -25.32
C LEU A 177 -26.43 -22.92 -26.11
N ARG A 178 -27.02 -24.05 -25.72
CA ARG A 178 -26.86 -25.33 -26.42
C ARG A 178 -27.27 -25.25 -27.89
N GLN A 179 -28.47 -24.73 -28.17
CA GLN A 179 -28.98 -24.62 -29.54
C GLN A 179 -28.06 -23.75 -30.42
N SER A 180 -27.55 -22.65 -29.85
CA SER A 180 -26.63 -21.76 -30.56
C SER A 180 -25.31 -22.44 -30.89
N LEU A 181 -24.73 -23.18 -29.93
CA LEU A 181 -23.47 -23.90 -30.14
C LEU A 181 -23.62 -25.08 -31.11
N GLU A 182 -24.71 -25.85 -31.04
CA GLU A 182 -24.98 -26.97 -31.96
C GLU A 182 -25.22 -26.51 -33.41
N THR A 183 -25.66 -25.25 -33.60
CA THR A 183 -25.76 -24.62 -34.93
C THR A 183 -24.39 -24.26 -35.52
N LEU A 184 -23.37 -24.07 -34.67
CA LEU A 184 -22.00 -23.75 -35.09
C LEU A 184 -21.17 -25.02 -35.35
N VAL A 185 -21.32 -26.04 -34.49
CA VAL A 185 -20.51 -27.25 -34.55
C VAL A 185 -21.25 -28.44 -33.92
N SER A 186 -21.02 -29.65 -34.44
CA SER A 186 -21.53 -30.89 -33.82
C SER A 186 -20.74 -31.22 -32.56
N LEU A 187 -21.14 -30.63 -31.43
CA LEU A 187 -20.48 -30.76 -30.13
C LEU A 187 -20.19 -32.21 -29.71
N PRO A 188 -21.09 -33.22 -29.91
CA PRO A 188 -20.81 -34.60 -29.51
C PRO A 188 -19.62 -35.26 -30.22
N ARG A 189 -19.17 -34.71 -31.35
CA ARG A 189 -18.05 -35.22 -32.15
C ARG A 189 -16.74 -34.46 -31.93
N CYS A 190 -16.72 -33.48 -31.02
CA CYS A 190 -15.59 -32.60 -30.80
C CYS A 190 -14.93 -32.87 -29.44
N ASN A 191 -13.66 -32.51 -29.33
CA ASN A 191 -13.06 -32.24 -28.03
C ASN A 191 -13.38 -30.79 -27.69
N VAL A 192 -13.95 -30.53 -26.52
CA VAL A 192 -14.44 -29.20 -26.14
C VAL A 192 -13.76 -28.78 -24.85
N LEU A 193 -13.08 -27.63 -24.87
CA LEU A 193 -12.57 -26.98 -23.66
C LEU A 193 -13.42 -25.76 -23.36
N PHE A 194 -14.15 -25.79 -22.25
CA PHE A 194 -14.78 -24.60 -21.70
C PHE A 194 -13.75 -23.82 -20.89
N VAL A 195 -13.70 -22.51 -21.07
CA VAL A 195 -12.86 -21.59 -20.29
C VAL A 195 -13.78 -20.61 -19.58
N ALA A 196 -13.66 -20.49 -18.26
CA ALA A 196 -14.35 -19.49 -17.46
C ALA A 196 -13.35 -18.77 -16.56
N GLU A 197 -12.99 -17.54 -16.91
CA GLU A 197 -11.94 -16.78 -16.24
C GLU A 197 -12.53 -15.61 -15.43
N VAL A 198 -12.87 -15.85 -14.16
CA VAL A 198 -13.52 -14.89 -13.26
C VAL A 198 -14.81 -14.35 -13.88
N SER A 199 -15.64 -15.25 -14.40
CA SER A 199 -16.91 -14.92 -15.06
C SER A 199 -18.10 -15.52 -14.32
N ILE A 200 -18.15 -16.85 -14.21
CA ILE A 200 -19.28 -17.57 -13.59
C ILE A 200 -19.38 -17.34 -12.07
N THR A 201 -18.32 -16.83 -11.44
CA THR A 201 -18.30 -16.47 -10.01
C THR A 201 -19.37 -15.42 -9.64
N TYR A 202 -19.77 -14.58 -10.59
CA TYR A 202 -20.80 -13.54 -10.40
C TYR A 202 -22.23 -14.05 -10.53
N MET A 203 -22.42 -15.23 -11.13
CA MET A 203 -23.73 -15.89 -11.20
C MET A 203 -24.14 -16.35 -9.80
N ASP A 204 -25.44 -16.46 -9.54
CA ASP A 204 -25.88 -17.18 -8.34
C ASP A 204 -25.38 -18.63 -8.38
N THR A 205 -25.14 -19.21 -7.20
CA THR A 205 -24.50 -20.52 -7.07
C THR A 205 -25.26 -21.60 -7.85
N ALA A 206 -26.60 -21.60 -7.81
CA ALA A 206 -27.42 -22.60 -8.49
C ALA A 206 -27.30 -22.51 -10.01
N SER A 207 -27.31 -21.31 -10.59
CA SER A 207 -27.10 -21.12 -12.02
C SER A 207 -25.69 -21.51 -12.47
N ALA A 208 -24.65 -21.14 -11.71
CA ALA A 208 -23.28 -21.53 -12.01
C ALA A 208 -23.11 -23.05 -11.98
N ASP A 209 -23.71 -23.69 -10.99
CA ASP A 209 -23.72 -25.15 -10.83
C ASP A 209 -24.45 -25.87 -11.96
N ALA A 210 -25.61 -25.36 -12.38
CA ALA A 210 -26.35 -25.90 -13.52
C ALA A 210 -25.55 -25.78 -14.83
N LEU A 211 -24.79 -24.69 -15.01
CA LEU A 211 -23.89 -24.51 -16.15
C LEU A 211 -22.76 -25.55 -16.14
N LEU A 212 -22.14 -25.81 -14.98
CA LEU A 212 -21.09 -26.83 -14.85
C LEU A 212 -21.60 -28.23 -15.13
N GLU A 213 -22.80 -28.58 -14.66
CA GLU A 213 -23.44 -29.87 -14.92
C GLU A 213 -23.86 -30.02 -16.38
N TRP A 214 -24.40 -28.96 -16.98
CA TRP A 214 -24.72 -28.95 -18.42
C TRP A 214 -23.45 -29.13 -19.27
N ALA A 215 -22.37 -28.43 -18.96
CA ALA A 215 -21.13 -28.48 -19.72
C ALA A 215 -20.50 -29.89 -19.70
N SER A 216 -20.62 -30.64 -18.59
CA SER A 216 -20.10 -32.02 -18.51
C SER A 216 -20.85 -33.00 -19.43
N SER A 217 -22.07 -32.66 -19.86
CA SER A 217 -22.87 -33.49 -20.77
C SER A 217 -22.50 -33.34 -22.26
N ILE A 218 -21.50 -32.50 -22.59
CA ILE A 218 -21.20 -32.09 -23.96
C ILE A 218 -19.98 -32.82 -24.52
N GLY A 219 -20.19 -33.80 -25.40
CA GLY A 219 -19.12 -34.44 -26.16
C GLY A 219 -17.99 -34.96 -25.26
N ARG A 220 -16.73 -34.68 -25.65
CA ARG A 220 -15.56 -34.89 -24.79
C ARG A 220 -15.17 -33.56 -24.14
N ALA A 221 -15.89 -33.21 -23.08
CA ALA A 221 -15.75 -31.93 -22.40
C ALA A 221 -14.58 -31.91 -21.42
N GLU A 222 -13.86 -30.80 -21.45
CA GLU A 222 -12.89 -30.33 -20.46
C GLU A 222 -13.31 -28.94 -19.97
N PHE A 223 -12.97 -28.60 -18.73
CA PHE A 223 -13.28 -27.29 -18.15
C PHE A 223 -12.04 -26.68 -17.53
N CYS A 224 -11.78 -25.42 -17.85
CA CYS A 224 -10.73 -24.58 -17.30
C CYS A 224 -11.39 -23.43 -16.51
N LEU A 225 -11.34 -23.48 -15.18
CA LEU A 225 -11.94 -22.47 -14.30
C LEU A 225 -10.85 -21.73 -13.53
N LEU A 226 -10.90 -20.39 -13.55
CA LEU A 226 -10.08 -19.55 -12.69
C LEU A 226 -10.98 -18.58 -11.92
N GLU A 227 -11.10 -18.73 -10.60
CA GLU A 227 -11.89 -17.85 -9.73
C GLU A 227 -11.35 -17.80 -8.29
N GLN A 228 -12.05 -17.08 -7.42
CA GLN A 228 -11.66 -16.85 -6.03
C GLN A 228 -12.00 -18.02 -5.11
N ILE A 229 -11.26 -18.13 -4.00
CA ILE A 229 -11.53 -19.02 -2.84
C ILE A 229 -11.20 -18.28 -1.53
N LEU A 230 -11.72 -18.78 -0.41
CA LEU A 230 -11.57 -18.24 0.94
C LEU A 230 -10.99 -19.32 1.88
N PRO A 231 -9.71 -19.72 1.70
CA PRO A 231 -9.13 -20.89 2.39
C PRO A 231 -9.14 -20.79 3.92
N GLN A 232 -9.10 -19.57 4.47
CA GLN A 232 -9.17 -19.29 5.91
C GLN A 232 -10.51 -18.68 6.34
N GLY A 233 -11.55 -18.82 5.50
CA GLY A 233 -12.87 -18.25 5.74
C GLY A 233 -12.98 -16.75 5.42
N PRO A 234 -14.21 -16.21 5.47
CA PRO A 234 -14.49 -14.82 5.08
C PRO A 234 -13.94 -13.77 6.05
N GLU A 235 -13.65 -14.16 7.30
CA GLU A 235 -13.10 -13.26 8.33
C GLU A 235 -11.59 -13.06 8.22
N HIS A 236 -10.90 -13.83 7.37
CA HIS A 236 -9.48 -13.59 7.11
C HIS A 236 -9.28 -12.17 6.54
N PRO A 237 -8.28 -11.39 7.00
CA PRO A 237 -8.08 -10.00 6.60
C PRO A 237 -8.05 -9.75 5.09
N PHE A 238 -7.44 -10.66 4.31
CA PHE A 238 -7.43 -10.57 2.85
C PHE A 238 -8.83 -10.84 2.27
N ALA A 239 -9.46 -11.95 2.69
CA ALA A 239 -10.81 -12.33 2.28
C ALA A 239 -11.84 -11.22 2.58
N GLN A 240 -11.84 -10.69 3.79
CA GLN A 240 -12.75 -9.63 4.20
C GLN A 240 -12.58 -8.38 3.35
N THR A 241 -11.34 -8.01 3.01
CA THR A 241 -11.04 -6.85 2.16
C THR A 241 -11.49 -7.08 0.72
N MET A 242 -11.26 -8.29 0.19
CA MET A 242 -11.72 -8.71 -1.13
C MET A 242 -13.25 -8.69 -1.25
N LEU A 243 -13.95 -9.27 -0.28
CA LEU A 243 -15.42 -9.30 -0.27
C LEU A 243 -16.01 -7.89 -0.17
N LYS A 244 -15.52 -7.05 0.76
CA LYS A 244 -15.93 -5.64 0.87
C LYS A 244 -15.72 -4.85 -0.42
N HIS A 245 -14.64 -5.13 -1.15
CA HIS A 245 -14.38 -4.51 -2.45
C HIS A 245 -15.47 -4.87 -3.48
N PHE A 246 -15.78 -6.16 -3.62
CA PHE A 246 -16.80 -6.62 -4.56
C PHE A 246 -18.23 -6.23 -4.14
N ASP A 247 -18.52 -6.17 -2.84
CA ASP A 247 -19.78 -5.65 -2.31
C ASP A 247 -19.97 -4.17 -2.65
N LYS A 248 -18.90 -3.36 -2.52
CA LYS A 248 -18.92 -1.94 -2.91
C LYS A 248 -19.19 -1.75 -4.41
N LEU A 249 -18.71 -2.68 -5.25
CA LEU A 249 -18.99 -2.71 -6.68
C LEU A 249 -20.38 -3.30 -7.01
N SER A 250 -21.09 -3.83 -6.01
CA SER A 250 -22.35 -4.58 -6.17
C SER A 250 -22.22 -5.80 -7.09
N THR A 251 -21.03 -6.41 -7.13
CA THR A 251 -20.73 -7.63 -7.93
C THR A 251 -20.05 -8.69 -7.05
N PRO A 252 -20.70 -9.17 -5.98
CA PRO A 252 -20.08 -10.12 -5.06
C PRO A 252 -19.84 -11.47 -5.74
N PRO A 253 -18.67 -12.12 -5.51
CA PRO A 253 -18.48 -13.51 -5.91
C PRO A 253 -19.43 -14.38 -5.08
N ARG A 254 -20.37 -15.06 -5.73
CA ARG A 254 -21.48 -15.74 -5.03
C ARG A 254 -21.10 -17.15 -4.57
N SER A 255 -20.36 -17.87 -5.41
CA SER A 255 -20.02 -19.28 -5.18
C SER A 255 -19.01 -19.48 -4.05
N VAL A 256 -18.22 -18.47 -3.70
CA VAL A 256 -17.12 -18.59 -2.72
C VAL A 256 -17.57 -18.86 -1.29
N GLY A 257 -18.81 -18.53 -0.94
CA GLY A 257 -19.38 -18.88 0.37
C GLY A 257 -19.74 -20.37 0.47
N SER A 258 -20.19 -20.97 -0.64
CA SER A 258 -20.55 -22.40 -0.72
C SER A 258 -19.33 -23.28 -0.98
N TYR A 259 -18.35 -22.78 -1.74
CA TYR A 259 -17.16 -23.51 -2.17
C TYR A 259 -15.88 -22.73 -1.83
N PRO A 260 -15.55 -22.56 -0.53
CA PRO A 260 -14.47 -21.68 -0.09
C PRO A 260 -13.06 -22.27 -0.26
N THR A 261 -12.91 -23.56 -0.51
CA THR A 261 -11.60 -24.24 -0.57
C THR A 261 -11.40 -24.99 -1.90
N THR A 262 -10.14 -25.29 -2.24
CA THR A 262 -9.82 -26.14 -3.39
C THR A 262 -10.52 -27.51 -3.33
N GLU A 263 -10.59 -28.11 -2.14
CA GLU A 263 -11.28 -29.39 -1.95
C GLU A 263 -12.80 -29.27 -2.16
N SER A 264 -13.42 -28.18 -1.69
CA SER A 264 -14.85 -27.94 -1.94
C SER A 264 -15.17 -27.69 -3.42
N GLN A 265 -14.25 -27.04 -4.16
CA GLN A 265 -14.38 -26.86 -5.61
C GLN A 265 -14.16 -28.18 -6.37
N ARG A 266 -13.22 -29.03 -5.94
CA ARG A 266 -13.06 -30.38 -6.47
C ARG A 266 -14.34 -31.20 -6.31
N ALA A 267 -14.89 -31.23 -5.10
CA ALA A 267 -16.16 -31.92 -4.82
C ALA A 267 -17.33 -31.33 -5.63
N ARG A 268 -17.36 -30.00 -5.82
CA ARG A 268 -18.36 -29.32 -6.66
C ARG A 268 -18.37 -29.85 -8.09
N PHE A 269 -17.21 -29.97 -8.71
CA PHE A 269 -17.08 -30.49 -10.08
C PHE A 269 -17.42 -31.99 -10.14
N GLN A 270 -16.87 -32.80 -9.23
CA GLN A 270 -17.14 -34.25 -9.21
C GLN A 270 -18.63 -34.57 -9.07
N ALA A 271 -19.35 -33.83 -8.24
CA ALA A 271 -20.79 -33.97 -8.08
C ALA A 271 -21.60 -33.65 -9.35
N ARG A 272 -20.99 -32.97 -10.34
CA ARG A 272 -21.63 -32.44 -11.55
C ARG A 272 -21.11 -33.06 -12.85
N GLY A 273 -20.63 -34.31 -12.77
CA GLY A 273 -20.29 -35.12 -13.94
C GLY A 273 -18.83 -35.01 -14.41
N TRP A 274 -17.96 -34.39 -13.62
CA TRP A 274 -16.54 -34.27 -13.92
C TRP A 274 -15.74 -35.36 -13.20
N ALA A 275 -15.30 -36.39 -13.91
CA ALA A 275 -14.63 -37.56 -13.33
C ALA A 275 -13.23 -37.23 -12.78
N HIS A 276 -12.46 -36.45 -13.52
CA HIS A 276 -11.10 -36.06 -13.16
C HIS A 276 -11.05 -34.55 -12.96
N VAL A 277 -10.50 -34.11 -11.83
CA VAL A 277 -10.43 -32.70 -11.44
C VAL A 277 -9.08 -32.41 -10.81
N ASP A 278 -8.23 -31.73 -11.57
CA ASP A 278 -6.97 -31.18 -11.09
C ASP A 278 -7.18 -29.71 -10.74
N ILE A 279 -6.70 -29.31 -9.56
CA ILE A 279 -6.89 -27.96 -9.02
C ILE A 279 -5.62 -27.50 -8.31
N TRP A 280 -5.25 -26.26 -8.58
CA TRP A 280 -4.11 -25.59 -7.98
C TRP A 280 -4.56 -24.21 -7.51
N ASP A 281 -4.29 -23.85 -6.25
CA ASP A 281 -4.22 -22.42 -5.96
C ASP A 281 -3.09 -21.79 -6.80
N LEU A 282 -3.17 -20.50 -7.07
CA LEU A 282 -2.20 -19.86 -7.94
C LEU A 282 -0.77 -19.87 -7.34
N TRP A 283 -0.59 -20.07 -6.03
CA TRP A 283 0.76 -20.20 -5.47
C TRP A 283 1.36 -21.57 -5.80
N HIS A 284 0.56 -22.64 -5.76
CA HIS A 284 0.95 -23.95 -6.26
C HIS A 284 1.24 -23.89 -7.77
N ALA A 285 0.41 -23.20 -8.56
CA ALA A 285 0.67 -22.98 -9.98
C ALA A 285 1.98 -22.19 -10.21
N TRP A 286 2.22 -21.11 -9.45
CA TRP A 286 3.48 -20.36 -9.48
C TRP A 286 4.69 -21.24 -9.16
N SER A 287 4.56 -22.16 -8.20
CA SER A 287 5.66 -23.01 -7.73
C SER A 287 5.94 -24.19 -8.66
N GLY A 288 4.92 -24.67 -9.38
CA GLY A 288 5.03 -25.80 -10.30
C GLY A 288 5.65 -25.43 -11.64
N SER A 289 6.60 -26.26 -12.11
CA SER A 289 7.23 -26.10 -13.43
C SER A 289 6.27 -26.33 -14.61
N GLU A 290 5.11 -26.92 -14.36
CA GLU A 290 4.05 -27.10 -15.35
C GLU A 290 3.51 -25.76 -15.87
N PHE A 291 3.29 -24.81 -14.96
CA PHE A 291 2.74 -23.50 -15.31
C PHE A 291 3.83 -22.46 -15.49
N VAL A 292 4.85 -22.46 -14.62
CA VAL A 292 5.94 -21.49 -14.66
C VAL A 292 7.29 -22.18 -14.47
N THR A 293 8.13 -22.11 -15.49
CA THR A 293 9.49 -22.65 -15.43
C THR A 293 10.38 -21.80 -14.51
N PRO A 294 11.49 -22.36 -13.97
CA PRO A 294 12.45 -21.58 -13.19
C PRO A 294 12.97 -20.34 -13.92
N ASP A 295 13.29 -20.48 -15.21
CA ASP A 295 13.84 -19.38 -16.02
C ASP A 295 12.81 -18.26 -16.23
N GLU A 296 11.53 -18.62 -16.43
CA GLU A 296 10.44 -17.65 -16.50
C GLU A 296 10.30 -16.87 -15.19
N ARG A 297 10.33 -17.53 -14.02
CA ARG A 297 10.26 -16.84 -12.72
C ARG A 297 11.38 -15.82 -12.55
N VAL A 298 12.61 -16.22 -12.84
CA VAL A 298 13.80 -15.36 -12.73
C VAL A 298 13.72 -14.18 -13.72
N ALA A 299 13.24 -14.41 -14.94
CA ALA A 299 13.12 -13.37 -15.96
C ALA A 299 12.14 -12.24 -15.55
N LEU A 300 11.14 -12.53 -14.72
CA LEU A 300 10.17 -11.51 -14.26
C LEU A 300 10.80 -10.42 -13.38
N ASP A 301 11.92 -10.71 -12.70
CA ASP A 301 12.63 -9.72 -11.89
C ASP A 301 13.41 -8.71 -12.75
N ILE A 302 13.62 -9.00 -14.05
CA ILE A 302 14.22 -8.07 -15.02
C ILE A 302 13.18 -7.05 -15.50
N VAL A 303 11.89 -7.44 -15.56
CA VAL A 303 10.82 -6.60 -16.09
C VAL A 303 10.53 -5.41 -15.19
N GLU A 304 10.39 -5.65 -13.88
CA GLU A 304 10.21 -4.58 -12.90
C GLU A 304 10.66 -4.98 -11.49
N PRO A 305 11.12 -4.01 -10.67
CA PRO A 305 11.48 -4.29 -9.28
C PRO A 305 10.31 -4.79 -8.45
N PHE A 306 10.53 -5.88 -7.70
CA PHE A 306 9.48 -6.55 -6.94
C PHE A 306 9.94 -6.93 -5.53
N ASP A 307 9.14 -6.57 -4.52
CA ASP A 307 9.36 -6.98 -3.13
C ASP A 307 8.07 -7.18 -2.32
N GLU A 308 6.92 -7.28 -2.98
CA GLU A 308 5.60 -7.47 -2.38
C GLU A 308 5.22 -8.96 -2.29
N TRP A 309 6.16 -9.81 -1.86
CA TRP A 309 6.01 -11.27 -1.86
C TRP A 309 4.90 -11.78 -0.95
N GLU A 310 4.73 -11.20 0.26
CA GLU A 310 3.63 -11.58 1.15
C GLU A 310 2.26 -11.33 0.51
N GLU A 311 2.13 -10.20 -0.17
CA GLU A 311 0.90 -9.79 -0.88
C GLU A 311 0.60 -10.70 -2.07
N PHE A 312 1.66 -11.08 -2.80
CA PHE A 312 1.53 -11.96 -3.95
C PHE A 312 1.15 -13.37 -3.53
N ILE A 313 1.73 -13.91 -2.45
CA ILE A 313 1.34 -15.20 -1.89
C ILE A 313 -0.12 -15.13 -1.42
N LEU A 314 -0.52 -14.09 -0.67
CA LEU A 314 -1.91 -13.93 -0.24
C LEU A 314 -2.89 -13.92 -1.41
N PHE A 315 -2.63 -13.11 -2.44
CA PHE A 315 -3.42 -13.12 -3.67
C PHE A 315 -3.46 -14.52 -4.27
N ALA A 316 -2.30 -15.16 -4.42
CA ALA A 316 -2.19 -16.44 -5.10
C ALA A 316 -2.83 -17.60 -4.32
N ARG A 317 -3.01 -17.47 -2.99
CA ARG A 317 -3.77 -18.43 -2.16
C ARG A 317 -5.28 -18.21 -2.18
N HIS A 318 -5.75 -17.04 -2.61
CA HIS A 318 -7.18 -16.71 -2.68
C HIS A 318 -7.75 -16.82 -4.10
N TYR A 319 -6.96 -17.34 -5.04
CA TYR A 319 -7.37 -17.64 -6.41
C TYR A 319 -6.88 -19.04 -6.76
N PHE A 320 -7.64 -19.75 -7.58
CA PHE A 320 -7.23 -21.06 -8.09
C PHE A 320 -7.41 -21.15 -9.60
N ILE A 321 -6.68 -22.09 -10.19
CA ILE A 321 -6.90 -22.60 -11.53
C ILE A 321 -7.29 -24.08 -11.42
N LEU A 322 -8.30 -24.50 -12.17
CA LEU A 322 -8.82 -25.86 -12.19
C LEU A 322 -8.93 -26.34 -13.62
N HIS A 323 -8.51 -27.59 -13.85
CA HIS A 323 -8.74 -28.34 -15.07
C HIS A 323 -9.55 -29.60 -14.75
N ALA A 324 -10.71 -29.75 -15.39
CA ALA A 324 -11.58 -30.90 -15.19
C ALA A 324 -11.89 -31.61 -16.50
N VAL A 325 -12.09 -32.92 -16.44
CA VAL A 325 -12.46 -33.78 -17.59
C VAL A 325 -13.74 -34.53 -17.26
N ALA A 326 -14.73 -34.47 -18.15
CA ALA A 326 -16.01 -35.13 -17.99
C ALA A 326 -15.91 -36.66 -18.20
N THR A 327 -16.87 -37.39 -17.63
CA THR A 327 -16.98 -38.85 -17.82
C THR A 327 -17.37 -39.18 -19.27
N GLU A 328 -16.80 -40.22 -19.88
CA GLU A 328 -17.23 -40.65 -21.22
C GLU A 328 -18.72 -41.07 -21.23
N PRO A 329 -19.51 -40.67 -22.25
CA PRO A 329 -20.90 -41.10 -22.36
C PRO A 329 -21.00 -42.62 -22.55
N GLY A 330 -21.59 -43.32 -21.57
CA GLY A 330 -21.90 -44.76 -21.70
C GLY A 330 -21.18 -45.69 -20.72
N VAL A 331 -20.27 -45.18 -19.88
CA VAL A 331 -19.76 -45.96 -18.74
C VAL A 331 -20.76 -45.87 -17.60
N ALA A 332 -21.46 -46.98 -17.33
CA ALA A 332 -22.38 -47.09 -16.21
C ALA A 332 -21.69 -46.74 -14.89
N ARG A 333 -22.43 -46.10 -13.98
CA ARG A 333 -22.00 -45.90 -12.59
C ARG A 333 -21.81 -47.28 -11.94
N ASP A 334 -20.58 -47.79 -11.93
CA ASP A 334 -20.19 -48.77 -10.93
C ASP A 334 -20.10 -48.04 -9.59
N ALA A 335 -21.22 -48.07 -8.87
CA ALA A 335 -21.26 -47.78 -7.46
C ALA A 335 -20.45 -48.86 -6.73
N ARG A 336 -19.13 -48.66 -6.64
CA ARG A 336 -18.19 -49.14 -5.61
C ARG A 336 -16.76 -49.13 -6.17
N SER A 337 -16.01 -48.10 -5.82
CA SER A 337 -14.69 -48.30 -5.25
C SER A 337 -14.41 -47.06 -4.40
N ASN A 338 -14.51 -47.23 -3.09
CA ASN A 338 -13.82 -46.31 -2.18
C ASN A 338 -12.34 -46.44 -2.52
N PRO A 339 -11.63 -45.37 -2.91
CA PRO A 339 -10.22 -45.34 -2.64
C PRO A 339 -10.11 -45.22 -1.12
N SER A 340 -9.72 -46.32 -0.47
CA SER A 340 -8.97 -46.24 0.77
C SER A 340 -7.63 -45.57 0.48
N SER A 341 -7.65 -44.27 0.16
CA SER A 341 -6.50 -43.44 0.42
C SER A 341 -6.53 -43.21 1.92
N GLY A 342 -5.74 -44.00 2.65
CA GLY A 342 -5.48 -43.73 4.05
C GLY A 342 -5.17 -42.24 4.17
N CYS A 343 -6.05 -41.51 4.86
CA CYS A 343 -5.61 -40.27 5.48
C CYS A 343 -4.41 -40.71 6.31
N PRO A 344 -3.19 -40.18 6.11
CA PRO A 344 -2.24 -40.25 7.20
C PRO A 344 -3.01 -39.63 8.36
N GLU A 345 -3.19 -40.38 9.45
CA GLU A 345 -3.65 -39.80 10.70
C GLU A 345 -2.83 -38.53 10.87
N VAL A 346 -3.51 -37.38 10.74
CA VAL A 346 -2.89 -36.10 11.01
C VAL A 346 -2.58 -36.17 12.49
N VAL A 347 -1.35 -36.52 12.81
CA VAL A 347 -0.83 -36.44 14.17
C VAL A 347 -0.97 -34.97 14.52
N LEU A 348 -2.01 -34.65 15.30
CA LEU A 348 -2.28 -33.30 15.74
C LEU A 348 -0.98 -32.78 16.39
N PRO A 349 -0.44 -31.65 15.92
CA PRO A 349 0.70 -31.05 16.60
C PRO A 349 0.30 -30.83 18.05
N SER A 350 1.22 -31.11 18.98
CA SER A 350 0.99 -30.78 20.37
C SER A 350 0.63 -29.29 20.48
N GLU A 351 -0.51 -28.97 21.09
CA GLU A 351 -1.08 -27.62 21.07
C GLU A 351 -0.60 -26.83 22.28
N VAL A 352 -0.34 -25.53 22.10
CA VAL A 352 -0.05 -24.59 23.20
C VAL A 352 -1.20 -23.62 23.30
N ARG A 353 -1.90 -23.63 24.43
CA ARG A 353 -2.98 -22.67 24.71
C ARG A 353 -2.38 -21.29 24.90
N ILE A 354 -2.92 -20.25 24.27
CA ILE A 354 -2.54 -18.85 24.49
C ILE A 354 -3.79 -18.04 24.83
N ALA A 355 -3.60 -16.85 25.40
CA ALA A 355 -4.68 -15.89 25.60
C ALA A 355 -4.35 -14.58 24.87
N THR A 356 -5.13 -14.26 23.84
CA THR A 356 -4.97 -13.03 23.07
C THR A 356 -5.93 -11.95 23.56
N HIS A 357 -5.40 -10.76 23.80
CA HIS A 357 -6.19 -9.59 24.17
C HIS A 357 -5.94 -8.48 23.14
N GLU A 358 -6.99 -8.09 22.41
CA GLU A 358 -6.95 -6.94 21.49
C GLU A 358 -7.18 -5.65 22.27
N ILE A 359 -6.27 -4.70 22.09
CA ILE A 359 -6.36 -3.34 22.59
C ILE A 359 -6.60 -2.43 21.40
N PRO A 360 -7.67 -1.59 21.41
CA PRO A 360 -7.93 -0.67 20.31
C PRO A 360 -6.74 0.28 20.09
N GLY A 361 -6.13 0.18 18.91
CA GLY A 361 -5.12 1.12 18.45
C GLY A 361 -5.59 1.83 17.17
N ARG A 362 -4.90 2.91 16.80
CA ARG A 362 -5.15 3.68 15.56
C ARG A 362 -3.97 3.68 14.59
N PHE A 363 -2.89 3.01 14.95
CA PHE A 363 -1.62 3.06 14.23
C PHE A 363 -1.70 2.26 12.92
N LYS A 364 -1.23 2.87 11.83
CA LYS A 364 -1.21 2.26 10.50
C LYS A 364 0.23 2.19 10.03
N ARG A 365 0.93 1.14 10.44
CA ARG A 365 2.35 0.91 10.14
C ARG A 365 2.61 -0.56 9.87
N ARG A 366 3.42 -0.84 8.85
CA ARG A 366 3.89 -2.20 8.52
C ARG A 366 5.35 -2.18 8.07
N PHE A 367 6.03 -3.32 8.19
CA PHE A 367 7.46 -3.50 7.94
C PHE A 367 8.34 -2.53 8.74
N GLY A 368 7.89 -2.17 9.94
CA GLY A 368 8.65 -1.38 10.92
C GLY A 368 9.45 -2.27 11.86
N GLY A 369 9.85 -1.72 13.01
CA GLY A 369 10.48 -2.48 14.09
C GLY A 369 9.97 -2.02 15.45
N ALA A 370 9.83 -2.94 16.40
CA ALA A 370 9.35 -2.63 17.75
C ALA A 370 10.46 -2.70 18.79
N VAL A 371 10.41 -1.80 19.77
CA VAL A 371 11.30 -1.75 20.92
C VAL A 371 10.48 -1.64 22.20
N ALA A 372 10.77 -2.49 23.18
CA ALA A 372 10.31 -2.31 24.54
C ALA A 372 11.35 -1.49 25.30
N THR A 373 10.91 -0.45 26.01
CA THR A 373 11.77 0.42 26.80
C THR A 373 11.03 0.95 28.03
N ARG A 374 11.77 1.58 28.93
CA ARG A 374 11.21 2.23 30.12
C ARG A 374 11.54 3.71 30.10
N ASN A 375 10.64 4.54 30.63
CA ASN A 375 10.96 5.94 30.90
C ASN A 375 11.75 6.07 32.22
N HIS A 376 12.11 7.30 32.60
CA HIS A 376 12.89 7.56 33.82
C HIS A 376 12.14 7.21 35.12
N LEU A 377 10.82 7.03 35.06
CA LEU A 377 9.98 6.58 36.17
C LEU A 377 9.82 5.05 36.21
N GLY A 378 10.42 4.33 35.25
CA GLY A 378 10.33 2.87 35.15
C GLY A 378 9.09 2.34 34.44
N GLU A 379 8.21 3.22 33.95
CA GLU A 379 6.99 2.85 33.22
C GLU A 379 7.33 2.24 31.86
N GLN A 380 6.64 1.16 31.51
CA GLN A 380 6.92 0.38 30.31
C GLN A 380 6.29 0.99 29.08
N HIS A 381 7.05 1.02 27.99
CA HIS A 381 6.64 1.55 26.71
C HIS A 381 7.01 0.59 25.58
N VAL A 382 6.12 0.44 24.61
CA VAL A 382 6.38 -0.21 23.33
C VAL A 382 6.41 0.86 22.25
N VAL A 383 7.51 0.91 21.49
CA VAL A 383 7.69 1.86 20.40
C VAL A 383 7.79 1.12 19.08
N ASN A 384 6.90 1.41 18.13
CA ASN A 384 6.92 0.88 16.77
C ASN A 384 7.45 1.93 15.79
N MET A 385 8.67 1.77 15.30
CA MET A 385 9.41 2.79 14.55
C MET A 385 9.58 2.47 13.07
N LEU A 386 9.68 3.51 12.24
CA LEU A 386 9.96 3.46 10.80
C LEU A 386 8.97 2.56 10.01
N GLY A 387 9.39 1.94 8.91
CA GLY A 387 8.53 1.10 8.10
C GLY A 387 7.67 1.90 7.11
N LEU A 388 6.49 1.38 6.82
CA LEU A 388 5.55 1.88 5.81
C LEU A 388 4.23 2.28 6.47
N GLY A 389 3.93 3.57 6.46
CA GLY A 389 2.64 4.14 6.89
C GLY A 389 1.71 4.47 5.72
N THR A 390 0.65 5.24 5.98
CA THR A 390 -0.35 5.62 4.97
C THR A 390 0.20 6.53 3.87
N ASN A 391 1.16 7.39 4.21
CA ASN A 391 1.72 8.40 3.30
C ASN A 391 3.04 7.95 2.65
N GLY A 392 3.45 6.70 2.87
CA GLY A 392 4.72 6.17 2.39
C GLY A 392 5.63 5.72 3.52
N ARG A 393 6.96 5.78 3.29
CA ARG A 393 7.92 5.28 4.27
C ARG A 393 7.94 6.27 5.41
N ALA A 394 7.77 5.79 6.63
CA ALA A 394 7.65 6.63 7.79
C ALA A 394 9.04 6.90 8.39
N ASP A 395 9.28 8.16 8.73
CA ASP A 395 10.36 8.66 9.59
C ASP A 395 9.89 8.81 11.05
N SER A 396 8.68 8.35 11.36
CA SER A 396 8.06 8.46 12.68
C SER A 396 8.05 7.15 13.46
N CYS A 397 7.70 7.22 14.75
CA CYS A 397 7.39 6.06 15.59
C CYS A 397 6.09 6.21 16.37
N ASP A 398 5.40 5.11 16.60
CA ASP A 398 4.18 5.03 17.41
C ASP A 398 4.55 4.56 18.83
N ILE A 399 4.14 5.29 19.87
CA ILE A 399 4.53 4.99 21.26
C ILE A 399 3.29 4.57 22.08
N VAL A 400 3.39 3.40 22.70
CA VAL A 400 2.34 2.78 23.51
C VAL A 400 2.82 2.67 24.96
N ALA A 401 2.15 3.36 25.89
CA ALA A 401 2.42 3.22 27.32
C ALA A 401 1.65 2.01 27.87
N VAL A 402 2.34 1.15 28.61
CA VAL A 402 1.79 -0.08 29.22
C VAL A 402 1.70 0.12 30.73
N GLY A 403 0.51 0.48 31.24
CA GLY A 403 0.25 0.69 32.67
C GLY A 403 -0.65 1.90 32.98
N SER A 404 -1.06 2.03 34.25
CA SER A 404 -2.04 3.02 34.75
C SER A 404 -1.55 4.47 34.85
N HIS A 405 -0.27 4.74 34.59
CA HIS A 405 0.33 6.06 34.74
C HIS A 405 0.84 6.58 33.39
N HIS A 406 0.61 7.88 33.14
CA HIS A 406 0.61 8.48 31.81
C HIS A 406 1.72 9.54 31.67
N THR A 407 2.99 9.15 31.72
CA THR A 407 4.09 10.09 31.38
C THR A 407 4.67 9.80 29.99
N SER A 408 4.87 10.85 29.20
CA SER A 408 5.36 10.72 27.82
C SER A 408 6.80 10.22 27.77
N LEU A 409 7.08 9.29 26.85
CA LEU A 409 8.44 8.84 26.55
C LEU A 409 9.12 9.86 25.63
N LYS A 410 10.25 10.42 26.04
CA LYS A 410 11.08 11.26 25.17
C LYS A 410 11.83 10.37 24.17
N TRP A 411 11.39 10.38 22.91
CA TRP A 411 12.07 9.69 21.80
C TRP A 411 13.17 10.57 21.20
N PRO A 412 14.28 9.99 20.68
CA PRO A 412 15.35 10.79 20.06
C PRO A 412 14.87 11.51 18.79
N GLU A 413 15.29 12.77 18.63
CA GLU A 413 14.97 13.60 17.45
C GLU A 413 15.79 13.23 16.21
N ASN A 414 17.03 12.75 16.42
CA ASN A 414 17.96 12.34 15.36
C ASN A 414 18.04 10.82 15.28
N GLY A 415 18.14 10.26 14.07
CA GLY A 415 18.24 8.82 13.88
C GLY A 415 18.23 8.37 12.42
N PRO A 416 17.95 7.07 12.18
CA PRO A 416 17.97 6.48 10.85
C PRO A 416 16.91 7.07 9.90
N THR A 417 17.25 7.15 8.61
CA THR A 417 16.31 7.58 7.55
C THR A 417 15.11 6.63 7.42
N ALA A 418 14.00 7.18 6.91
CA ALA A 418 12.79 6.42 6.58
C ALA A 418 13.10 5.18 5.72
N ARG A 419 12.81 4.00 6.25
CA ARG A 419 13.15 2.71 5.66
C ARG A 419 12.21 1.61 6.12
N MET A 420 12.18 0.50 5.40
CA MET A 420 11.42 -0.70 5.74
C MET A 420 12.27 -1.95 5.52
N CYS A 421 11.81 -3.10 6.04
CA CYS A 421 12.48 -4.40 5.89
C CYS A 421 13.93 -4.42 6.42
N PHE A 422 14.21 -3.62 7.45
CA PHE A 422 15.39 -3.69 8.31
C PHE A 422 15.13 -4.67 9.46
N THR A 423 16.17 -5.01 10.21
CA THR A 423 16.00 -5.76 11.46
C THR A 423 16.29 -4.90 12.68
N VAL A 424 15.69 -5.28 13.81
CA VAL A 424 15.90 -4.69 15.13
C VAL A 424 16.28 -5.82 16.08
N THR A 425 17.37 -5.66 16.83
CA THR A 425 17.89 -6.70 17.73
C THR A 425 18.26 -6.11 19.08
N ASP A 426 17.66 -6.60 20.15
CA ASP A 426 17.93 -6.15 21.52
C ASP A 426 19.23 -6.73 22.07
N LEU A 427 20.27 -5.89 22.19
CA LEU A 427 21.60 -6.25 22.71
C LEU A 427 21.69 -6.16 24.24
N GLY A 428 20.56 -6.12 24.94
CA GLY A 428 20.47 -6.02 26.39
C GLY A 428 20.92 -4.65 26.88
N LYS A 429 22.00 -4.62 27.68
CA LYS A 429 22.51 -3.39 28.30
C LYS A 429 23.12 -2.41 27.28
N LEU A 430 23.59 -2.90 26.13
CA LEU A 430 24.14 -2.03 25.08
C LEU A 430 23.06 -1.21 24.36
N GLY A 431 21.81 -1.66 24.38
CA GLY A 431 20.72 -1.02 23.66
C GLY A 431 20.20 -1.89 22.51
N VAL A 432 19.61 -1.26 21.50
CA VAL A 432 18.93 -1.94 20.40
C VAL A 432 19.59 -1.61 19.07
N LEU A 433 20.04 -2.64 18.36
CA LEU A 433 20.70 -2.50 17.06
C LEU A 433 19.68 -2.53 15.92
N LEU A 434 19.74 -1.54 15.04
CA LEU A 434 19.07 -1.51 13.73
C LEU A 434 20.09 -1.80 12.63
N VAL A 435 19.73 -2.70 11.71
CA VAL A 435 20.61 -3.13 10.61
C VAL A 435 19.92 -2.98 9.26
N GLY A 436 20.57 -2.24 8.34
CA GLY A 436 20.21 -2.16 6.92
C GLY A 436 18.79 -1.65 6.64
N GLY A 437 18.10 -2.34 5.73
CA GLY A 437 16.75 -2.00 5.23
C GLY A 437 16.76 -1.41 3.83
N ARG A 438 15.63 -0.87 3.39
CA ARG A 438 15.52 -0.21 2.07
C ARG A 438 14.52 0.94 2.07
N SER A 439 14.70 1.90 1.16
CA SER A 439 13.66 2.90 0.83
C SER A 439 12.80 2.44 -0.36
N SER A 440 13.41 1.75 -1.32
CA SER A 440 12.75 1.08 -2.45
C SER A 440 13.50 -0.21 -2.80
N PRO A 441 12.92 -1.16 -3.54
CA PRO A 441 13.62 -2.39 -3.91
C PRO A 441 14.96 -2.17 -4.66
N THR A 442 15.17 -0.98 -5.23
CA THR A 442 16.39 -0.57 -5.93
C THR A 442 17.35 0.27 -5.09
N HIS A 443 16.95 0.66 -3.86
CA HIS A 443 17.76 1.47 -2.96
C HIS A 443 17.82 0.83 -1.57
N VAL A 444 18.88 0.05 -1.37
CA VAL A 444 19.16 -0.76 -0.19
C VAL A 444 20.21 -0.09 0.69
N PHE A 445 20.01 -0.17 1.99
CA PHE A 445 20.85 0.46 3.01
C PHE A 445 21.87 -0.53 3.59
N SER A 446 23.08 -0.03 3.84
CA SER A 446 24.14 -0.73 4.58
C SER A 446 24.41 -0.12 5.96
N ASP A 447 23.86 1.07 6.24
CA ASP A 447 24.09 1.75 7.51
C ASP A 447 23.39 1.02 8.68
N CYS A 448 24.03 1.11 9.84
CA CYS A 448 23.61 0.45 11.06
C CYS A 448 23.56 1.48 12.20
N TRP A 449 22.62 1.31 13.11
CA TRP A 449 22.37 2.28 14.17
C TRP A 449 22.14 1.56 15.50
N LEU A 450 22.69 2.09 16.60
CA LEU A 450 22.46 1.61 17.95
C LEU A 450 21.61 2.63 18.72
N LEU A 451 20.46 2.20 19.21
CA LEU A 451 19.64 2.97 20.15
C LEU A 451 20.11 2.66 21.57
N GLU A 452 20.88 3.56 22.16
CA GLU A 452 21.44 3.38 23.50
C GLU A 452 20.39 3.73 24.59
N ARG A 453 20.31 2.90 25.65
CA ARG A 453 19.32 2.99 26.76
C ARG A 453 19.86 3.70 28.01
N GLY A 454 20.80 4.65 27.85
CA GLY A 454 21.51 5.33 28.96
C GLY A 454 20.66 6.33 29.76
N MET A 455 21.24 7.47 30.18
CA MET A 455 20.52 8.56 30.86
C MET A 455 19.41 9.22 30.02
N GLY A 456 19.30 8.82 28.74
CA GLY A 456 18.23 9.14 27.80
C GLY A 456 18.41 8.28 26.54
N LEU A 457 17.32 8.08 25.79
CA LEU A 457 17.39 7.39 24.50
C LEU A 457 18.11 8.27 23.49
N HIS A 458 19.10 7.71 22.78
CA HIS A 458 19.71 8.38 21.63
C HIS A 458 20.24 7.36 20.62
N TRP A 459 20.26 7.76 19.35
CA TRP A 459 20.79 6.96 18.25
C TRP A 459 22.27 7.25 18.02
N LYS A 460 23.04 6.19 17.77
CA LYS A 460 24.45 6.24 17.44
C LYS A 460 24.73 5.46 16.17
N GLU A 461 25.44 6.06 15.22
CA GLU A 461 25.90 5.36 14.02
C GLU A 461 26.88 4.24 14.41
N MET A 462 26.67 3.07 13.81
CA MET A 462 27.53 1.90 13.93
C MET A 462 28.25 1.67 12.60
N PRO A 463 29.35 0.89 12.57
CA PRO A 463 29.99 0.51 11.32
C PRO A 463 28.98 -0.05 10.32
N ASN A 464 29.07 0.39 9.07
CA ASN A 464 28.19 -0.09 8.00
C ASN A 464 28.41 -1.59 7.76
N LEU A 465 27.34 -2.30 7.41
CA LEU A 465 27.45 -3.64 6.86
C LEU A 465 28.38 -3.64 5.64
N PRO A 466 29.20 -4.69 5.45
CA PRO A 466 30.06 -4.81 4.26
C PRO A 466 29.29 -4.84 2.94
N VAL A 467 28.02 -5.27 2.97
CA VAL A 467 27.09 -5.23 1.83
C VAL A 467 25.74 -4.67 2.28
N PRO A 468 25.02 -3.89 1.45
CA PRO A 468 23.69 -3.41 1.78
C PRO A 468 22.70 -4.58 1.80
N LEU A 469 21.80 -4.63 2.80
CA LEU A 469 20.87 -5.74 2.98
C LEU A 469 19.47 -5.28 3.38
N PHE A 470 18.43 -5.90 2.83
CA PHE A 470 17.05 -5.82 3.32
C PHE A 470 16.39 -7.19 3.32
N ARG A 471 15.37 -7.40 4.18
CA ARG A 471 14.77 -8.73 4.46
C ARG A 471 15.80 -9.79 4.88
N HIS A 472 16.92 -9.35 5.44
CA HIS A 472 17.85 -10.25 6.13
C HIS A 472 17.27 -10.57 7.52
N SER A 473 17.86 -11.57 8.17
CA SER A 473 17.48 -11.97 9.51
C SER A 473 18.65 -11.72 10.44
N SER A 474 18.37 -11.22 11.64
CA SER A 474 19.40 -10.97 12.65
C SER A 474 18.99 -11.51 14.00
N VAL A 475 19.99 -12.00 14.74
CA VAL A 475 19.79 -12.55 16.08
C VAL A 475 20.96 -12.18 16.98
N ARG A 476 20.68 -11.80 18.23
CA ARG A 476 21.72 -11.64 19.25
C ARG A 476 22.19 -13.03 19.66
N LEU A 477 23.48 -13.30 19.57
CA LEU A 477 24.04 -14.57 20.03
C LEU A 477 23.87 -14.69 21.54
N ARG A 478 23.28 -15.82 21.98
CA ARG A 478 22.88 -16.05 23.37
C ARG A 478 24.01 -15.78 24.36
N ASP A 479 23.68 -15.18 25.51
CA ASP A 479 24.63 -14.83 26.58
C ASP A 479 25.82 -13.95 26.15
N SER A 480 25.68 -13.24 25.03
CA SER A 480 26.69 -12.33 24.50
C SER A 480 26.10 -11.00 24.02
N PHE A 481 26.98 -10.10 23.59
CA PHE A 481 26.66 -8.84 22.91
C PHE A 481 26.86 -8.91 21.39
N LEU A 482 27.11 -10.10 20.86
CA LEU A 482 27.38 -10.30 19.44
C LEU A 482 26.05 -10.45 18.66
N THR A 483 26.04 -10.00 17.40
CA THR A 483 24.86 -10.15 16.53
C THR A 483 25.25 -10.88 15.27
N LEU A 484 24.51 -11.94 14.92
CA LEU A 484 24.64 -12.64 13.66
C LEU A 484 23.58 -12.12 12.67
N VAL A 485 24.00 -11.82 11.45
CA VAL A 485 23.15 -11.43 10.32
C VAL A 485 23.31 -12.46 9.19
N MET A 486 22.19 -12.96 8.66
CA MET A 486 22.18 -13.93 7.56
C MET A 486 21.12 -13.61 6.50
N GLY A 487 21.43 -13.96 5.26
CA GLY A 487 20.53 -13.87 4.11
C GLY A 487 20.17 -12.43 3.73
N GLY A 488 19.01 -12.29 3.09
CA GLY A 488 18.50 -11.00 2.64
C GLY A 488 18.98 -10.61 1.25
N LYS A 489 18.33 -9.59 0.69
CA LYS A 489 18.58 -9.11 -0.67
C LYS A 489 19.57 -7.96 -0.65
N THR A 490 20.53 -8.00 -1.58
CA THR A 490 21.49 -6.91 -1.83
C THR A 490 21.01 -6.00 -2.96
N SER A 491 20.11 -6.48 -3.81
CA SER A 491 19.52 -5.75 -4.93
C SER A 491 18.11 -6.29 -5.24
N VAL A 492 17.53 -5.86 -6.36
CA VAL A 492 16.22 -6.36 -6.83
C VAL A 492 16.23 -7.86 -7.10
N SER A 493 17.34 -8.43 -7.58
CA SER A 493 17.43 -9.83 -8.02
C SER A 493 18.51 -10.64 -7.32
N SER A 494 19.37 -10.00 -6.51
CA SER A 494 20.50 -10.66 -5.85
C SER A 494 20.23 -10.88 -4.36
N ILE A 495 20.49 -12.11 -3.91
CA ILE A 495 20.40 -12.53 -2.51
C ILE A 495 21.83 -12.70 -1.98
N SER A 496 22.11 -12.22 -0.77
CA SER A 496 23.42 -12.37 -0.14
C SER A 496 23.64 -13.83 0.28
N PRO A 497 24.72 -14.48 -0.18
CA PRO A 497 25.14 -15.77 0.36
C PRO A 497 26.02 -15.64 1.61
N GLU A 498 26.33 -14.40 2.02
CA GLU A 498 27.29 -14.09 3.07
C GLU A 498 26.59 -13.86 4.42
N SER A 499 27.28 -14.25 5.48
CA SER A 499 26.86 -14.05 6.88
C SER A 499 27.86 -13.18 7.62
N PHE A 500 27.37 -12.31 8.49
CA PHE A 500 28.20 -11.34 9.22
C PHE A 500 27.93 -11.40 10.71
N VAL A 501 28.99 -11.23 11.51
CA VAL A 501 28.90 -11.08 12.96
C VAL A 501 29.35 -9.68 13.35
N LEU A 502 28.49 -8.92 14.03
CA LEU A 502 28.91 -7.70 14.70
C LEU A 502 29.62 -8.06 16.00
N TYR A 503 30.88 -7.68 16.08
CA TYR A 503 31.69 -7.79 17.28
C TYR A 503 31.92 -6.38 17.84
N PRO A 504 31.30 -6.01 18.99
CA PRO A 504 31.51 -4.70 19.60
C PRO A 504 33.00 -4.40 19.80
N GLY A 505 33.48 -3.28 19.23
CA GLY A 505 34.90 -2.88 19.24
C GLY A 505 35.73 -3.35 18.04
N LYS A 506 35.34 -4.41 17.32
CA LYS A 506 35.99 -4.86 16.06
C LYS A 506 35.17 -4.55 14.81
N GLY A 507 33.88 -4.27 14.94
CA GLY A 507 32.98 -4.01 13.80
C GLY A 507 32.40 -5.30 13.21
N TRP A 508 32.05 -5.27 11.92
CA TRP A 508 31.49 -6.42 11.22
C TRP A 508 32.58 -7.37 10.74
N LEU A 509 32.45 -8.64 11.12
CA LEU A 509 33.31 -9.74 10.68
C LEU A 509 32.54 -10.64 9.73
N LYS A 510 33.12 -10.94 8.56
CA LYS A 510 32.57 -11.94 7.64
C LYS A 510 32.78 -13.34 8.22
N CYS A 511 31.78 -14.21 8.09
CA CYS A 511 31.90 -15.61 8.49
C CYS A 511 32.45 -16.46 7.34
N ASP A 512 33.47 -17.26 7.62
CA ASP A 512 33.93 -18.31 6.72
C ASP A 512 33.02 -19.53 6.84
N ILE A 513 32.43 -19.96 5.73
CA ILE A 513 31.52 -21.12 5.73
C ILE A 513 32.33 -22.41 5.59
N VAL A 514 32.16 -23.32 6.55
CA VAL A 514 32.79 -24.64 6.59
C VAL A 514 31.76 -25.70 6.19
N GLY A 515 32.08 -26.50 5.17
CA GLY A 515 31.21 -27.56 4.67
C GLY A 515 30.18 -27.08 3.65
N ALA A 516 29.01 -27.73 3.63
CA ALA A 516 27.95 -27.42 2.67
C ALA A 516 27.22 -26.12 3.05
N ARG A 517 26.93 -25.29 2.04
CA ARG A 517 26.22 -24.02 2.18
C ARG A 517 24.74 -24.20 1.83
N PRO A 518 23.79 -23.72 2.66
CA PRO A 518 22.38 -23.63 2.29
C PRO A 518 22.18 -22.68 1.10
N GLU A 519 21.15 -22.94 0.29
CA GLU A 519 20.75 -21.99 -0.75
C GLU A 519 20.44 -20.61 -0.14
N PRO A 520 20.95 -19.51 -0.70
CA PRO A 520 20.68 -18.17 -0.19
C PRO A 520 19.19 -17.83 -0.25
N THR A 521 18.63 -17.37 0.86
CA THR A 521 17.25 -16.92 0.95
C THR A 521 17.12 -15.53 1.57
N PHE A 522 15.96 -14.91 1.37
CA PHE A 522 15.56 -13.69 2.08
C PHE A 522 14.23 -13.90 2.81
N GLY A 523 14.05 -13.17 3.91
CA GLY A 523 12.87 -13.29 4.78
C GLY A 523 12.75 -14.63 5.51
N ALA A 524 13.86 -15.35 5.67
CA ALA A 524 13.92 -16.61 6.42
C ALA A 524 13.83 -16.39 7.92
N MET A 525 13.39 -17.41 8.66
CA MET A 525 13.39 -17.36 10.11
C MET A 525 14.79 -17.73 10.64
N LEU A 526 15.23 -17.07 11.72
CA LEU A 526 16.53 -17.29 12.35
C LEU A 526 16.39 -17.23 13.88
N CYS A 527 16.82 -18.26 14.60
CA CYS A 527 16.78 -18.27 16.07
C CYS A 527 18.04 -18.89 16.69
N ASN A 528 18.32 -18.55 17.95
CA ASN A 528 19.30 -19.27 18.78
C ASN A 528 18.72 -20.55 19.36
N VAL A 529 19.61 -21.47 19.69
CA VAL A 529 19.30 -22.60 20.57
C VAL A 529 20.34 -22.71 21.67
N ARG A 530 19.94 -23.27 22.82
CA ARG A 530 20.85 -23.53 23.94
C ARG A 530 21.97 -24.46 23.49
N SER A 531 23.21 -24.10 23.83
CA SER A 531 24.37 -24.96 23.65
C SER A 531 25.15 -24.96 24.94
N ASP A 532 25.41 -26.14 25.51
CA ASP A 532 26.28 -26.28 26.68
C ASP A 532 27.77 -26.38 26.27
N LYS A 533 28.11 -25.83 25.08
CA LYS A 533 29.48 -25.82 24.55
C LYS A 533 30.30 -24.67 25.14
N GLU A 534 31.62 -24.77 24.98
CA GLU A 534 32.61 -23.77 25.41
C GLU A 534 32.25 -22.34 24.96
N PRO A 535 32.67 -21.32 25.73
CA PRO A 535 32.52 -19.91 25.34
C PRO A 535 33.05 -19.64 23.92
N GLY A 536 32.28 -18.88 23.13
CA GLY A 536 32.61 -18.57 21.74
C GLY A 536 32.03 -19.53 20.70
N SER A 537 31.35 -20.60 21.14
CA SER A 537 30.55 -21.49 20.27
C SER A 537 29.06 -21.19 20.40
N PHE A 538 28.40 -20.91 19.29
CA PHE A 538 26.97 -20.60 19.23
C PHE A 538 26.26 -21.50 18.23
N ARG A 539 24.98 -21.78 18.48
CA ARG A 539 24.16 -22.63 17.61
C ARG A 539 22.74 -22.10 17.50
N GLY A 540 22.07 -22.48 16.42
CA GLY A 540 20.65 -22.19 16.26
C GLY A 540 20.02 -22.85 15.04
N LEU A 541 18.83 -22.39 14.66
CA LEU A 541 18.07 -22.90 13.51
C LEU A 541 17.83 -21.78 12.48
N VAL A 542 17.88 -22.14 11.20
CA VAL A 542 17.44 -21.31 10.06
C VAL A 542 16.55 -22.15 9.14
N SER A 543 15.44 -21.57 8.67
CA SER A 543 14.46 -22.24 7.81
C SER A 543 13.62 -21.23 7.03
N GLY A 544 13.00 -21.67 5.94
CA GLY A 544 12.10 -20.84 5.15
C GLY A 544 12.81 -19.73 4.38
N GLY A 545 12.04 -18.68 4.08
CA GLY A 545 12.45 -17.62 3.16
C GLY A 545 12.28 -18.00 1.69
N ILE A 546 12.50 -17.02 0.81
CA ILE A 546 12.36 -17.19 -0.64
C ILE A 546 13.75 -17.22 -1.28
N ASP A 547 13.96 -18.16 -2.20
CA ASP A 547 15.20 -18.33 -2.96
C ASP A 547 15.29 -17.42 -4.20
N ASN A 548 16.36 -17.55 -4.97
CA ASN A 548 16.56 -16.76 -6.20
C ASN A 548 15.61 -17.14 -7.34
N ARG A 549 14.89 -18.26 -7.25
CA ARG A 549 13.87 -18.70 -8.20
C ARG A 549 12.48 -18.21 -7.82
N GLY A 550 12.35 -17.47 -6.73
CA GLY A 550 11.07 -16.99 -6.22
C GLY A 550 10.23 -18.09 -5.57
N LEU A 551 10.87 -19.13 -5.03
CA LEU A 551 10.22 -20.26 -4.35
C LEU A 551 10.50 -20.25 -2.86
N MET A 552 9.54 -20.77 -2.07
CA MET A 552 9.73 -20.99 -0.64
C MET A 552 10.76 -22.10 -0.41
N ASN A 553 11.77 -21.83 0.41
CA ASN A 553 12.70 -22.85 0.84
C ASN A 553 12.03 -23.76 1.88
N THR A 554 12.01 -25.06 1.63
CA THR A 554 11.37 -26.07 2.50
C THR A 554 12.34 -26.83 3.40
N GLN A 555 13.62 -26.42 3.42
CA GLN A 555 14.69 -27.09 4.13
C GLN A 555 15.03 -26.31 5.40
N ALA A 556 15.25 -27.05 6.50
CA ALA A 556 15.70 -26.50 7.76
C ALA A 556 17.16 -26.89 8.04
N TYR A 557 17.93 -25.96 8.61
CA TYR A 557 19.33 -26.17 8.92
C TYR A 557 19.62 -25.71 10.35
N VAL A 558 20.34 -26.56 11.10
CA VAL A 558 21.05 -26.13 12.29
C VAL A 558 22.33 -25.43 11.86
N TRP A 559 22.54 -24.20 12.33
CA TRP A 559 23.78 -23.47 12.13
C TRP A 559 24.64 -23.55 13.39
N GLU A 560 25.96 -23.62 13.20
CA GLU A 560 26.97 -23.58 14.26
C GLU A 560 28.04 -22.55 13.92
N LEU A 561 28.22 -21.59 14.81
CA LEU A 561 29.14 -20.47 14.68
C LEU A 561 30.22 -20.58 15.77
N VAL A 562 31.48 -20.60 15.36
CA VAL A 562 32.63 -20.61 16.27
C VAL A 562 33.42 -19.33 16.07
N ILE A 563 33.67 -18.62 17.18
CA ILE A 563 34.41 -17.36 17.22
C ILE A 563 35.60 -17.54 18.14
N THR A 564 36.80 -17.26 17.62
CA THR A 564 38.04 -17.22 18.41
C THR A 564 38.70 -15.86 18.25
N GLU A 565 39.46 -15.40 19.24
CA GLU A 565 40.01 -14.03 19.21
C GLU A 565 41.01 -13.79 18.07
N SER A 566 41.65 -14.86 17.58
CA SER A 566 42.77 -14.83 16.63
C SER A 566 42.42 -15.26 15.19
N LYS A 567 41.19 -15.72 14.92
CA LYS A 567 40.77 -16.18 13.58
C LYS A 567 39.44 -15.55 13.15
N GLN A 568 39.16 -15.61 11.85
CA GLN A 568 37.83 -15.24 11.36
C GLN A 568 36.75 -16.17 11.94
N PRO A 569 35.53 -15.66 12.20
CA PRO A 569 34.40 -16.49 12.61
C PRO A 569 34.11 -17.58 11.57
N THR A 570 33.90 -18.82 12.02
CA THR A 570 33.55 -19.93 11.12
C THR A 570 32.12 -20.37 11.36
N LEU A 571 31.33 -20.50 10.30
CA LEU A 571 29.93 -20.90 10.31
C LEU A 571 29.76 -22.24 9.56
N SER A 572 29.05 -23.19 10.13
CA SER A 572 28.73 -24.46 9.48
C SER A 572 27.24 -24.75 9.58
N PHE A 573 26.72 -25.54 8.64
CA PHE A 573 25.31 -25.87 8.55
C PHE A 573 25.12 -27.37 8.47
N LYS A 574 24.14 -27.88 9.21
CA LYS A 574 23.69 -29.26 9.11
C LYS A 574 22.20 -29.29 8.87
N LYS A 575 21.79 -29.95 7.79
CA LYS A 575 20.38 -30.14 7.48
C LYS A 575 19.72 -30.97 8.59
N VAL A 576 18.52 -30.57 9.00
CA VAL A 576 17.71 -31.26 10.01
C VAL A 576 16.31 -31.56 9.48
N GLU A 577 15.72 -32.65 9.98
CA GLU A 577 14.37 -33.08 9.63
C GLU A 577 13.44 -32.90 10.85
N PRO A 578 12.16 -32.56 10.65
CA PRO A 578 11.18 -32.48 11.74
C PRO A 578 10.92 -33.86 12.37
N LEU A 579 10.65 -33.91 13.68
CA LEU A 579 10.28 -35.16 14.37
C LEU A 579 8.88 -35.66 13.98
N SER A 580 8.00 -34.76 13.56
CA SER A 580 6.66 -35.08 13.07
C SER A 580 6.66 -35.13 11.53
N VAL A 581 6.34 -36.31 10.98
CA VAL A 581 6.17 -36.50 9.53
C VAL A 581 4.99 -35.65 9.04
N GLY A 582 5.20 -34.84 7.99
CA GLY A 582 4.12 -34.10 7.30
C GLY A 582 3.89 -32.64 7.74
N GLN A 583 4.76 -32.06 8.57
CA GLN A 583 4.60 -30.70 9.08
C GLN A 583 5.69 -29.75 8.54
N ASP A 584 5.47 -29.21 7.34
CA ASP A 584 6.29 -28.13 6.77
C ASP A 584 5.94 -26.75 7.38
N GLU A 585 5.87 -26.70 8.71
CA GLU A 585 5.37 -25.55 9.48
C GLU A 585 6.38 -24.40 9.56
N LEU A 586 7.66 -24.68 9.31
CA LEU A 586 8.76 -23.73 9.42
C LEU A 586 9.21 -23.15 8.08
N SER A 587 8.55 -23.55 7.00
CA SER A 587 8.79 -23.04 5.65
C SER A 587 7.92 -21.82 5.41
N VAL A 588 8.31 -20.77 6.13
CA VAL A 588 7.62 -19.49 6.20
C VAL A 588 8.51 -18.36 5.71
N PHE A 589 7.88 -17.35 5.13
CA PHE A 589 8.50 -16.13 4.65
C PHE A 589 7.95 -14.92 5.42
N GLY A 590 8.86 -14.07 5.89
CA GLY A 590 8.49 -12.83 6.58
C GLY A 590 7.89 -13.02 7.97
N ALA A 591 8.08 -14.20 8.57
CA ALA A 591 7.65 -14.46 9.94
C ALA A 591 8.59 -13.77 10.95
N HIS A 592 8.03 -13.35 12.08
CA HIS A 592 8.81 -12.83 13.20
C HIS A 592 9.16 -13.92 14.20
N VAL A 593 10.40 -13.88 14.67
CA VAL A 593 10.94 -14.90 15.57
C VAL A 593 11.21 -14.26 16.93
N VAL A 594 10.65 -14.84 17.98
CA VAL A 594 10.82 -14.36 19.36
C VAL A 594 11.29 -15.48 20.27
N GLU A 595 12.38 -15.23 21.00
CA GLU A 595 12.96 -16.20 21.92
C GLU A 595 12.34 -16.12 23.33
N LEU A 596 11.82 -17.25 23.81
CA LEU A 596 11.09 -17.44 25.05
C LEU A 596 11.80 -18.46 25.94
N GLY A 597 13.07 -18.19 26.26
CA GLY A 597 13.91 -19.09 27.05
C GLY A 597 14.29 -20.35 26.27
N ASN A 598 13.61 -21.47 26.56
CA ASN A 598 13.81 -22.76 25.88
C ASN A 598 12.93 -22.94 24.65
N LEU A 599 11.95 -22.06 24.44
CA LEU A 599 11.04 -22.10 23.30
C LEU A 599 11.31 -20.92 22.38
N VAL A 600 10.99 -21.11 21.10
CA VAL A 600 11.01 -20.05 20.09
C VAL A 600 9.62 -19.92 19.50
N ALA A 601 9.05 -18.73 19.53
CA ALA A 601 7.81 -18.43 18.83
C ALA A 601 8.13 -17.93 17.42
N VAL A 602 7.49 -18.54 16.42
CA VAL A 602 7.46 -18.10 15.03
C VAL A 602 6.07 -17.56 14.75
N CYS A 603 5.98 -16.25 14.60
CA CYS A 603 4.73 -15.51 14.58
C CYS A 603 4.48 -14.94 13.17
N GLY A 604 3.36 -15.32 12.57
CA GLY A 604 2.91 -14.79 11.29
C GLY A 604 3.71 -15.28 10.09
N GLY A 605 3.88 -14.38 9.12
CA GLY A 605 4.47 -14.72 7.83
C GLY A 605 3.57 -15.58 6.95
N LEU A 606 4.06 -15.89 5.75
CA LEU A 606 3.36 -16.64 4.72
C LEU A 606 4.08 -17.95 4.48
N GLY A 607 3.38 -19.08 4.52
CA GLY A 607 4.01 -20.40 4.46
C GLY A 607 3.81 -21.16 3.16
N HIS A 608 4.65 -22.18 2.99
CA HIS A 608 4.44 -23.24 2.00
C HIS A 608 3.14 -24.00 2.29
N ASN A 609 2.82 -24.24 3.56
CA ASN A 609 1.52 -24.75 3.97
C ASN A 609 0.42 -23.68 3.79
N PRO A 610 -0.69 -23.99 3.08
CA PRO A 610 -1.83 -23.08 2.92
C PRO A 610 -2.49 -22.60 4.23
N SER A 611 -2.23 -23.23 5.38
CA SER A 611 -2.69 -22.72 6.68
C SER A 611 -1.98 -21.45 7.13
N ASN A 612 -0.75 -21.24 6.69
CA ASN A 612 0.11 -20.17 7.17
C ASN A 612 -0.10 -18.90 6.32
N GLN A 613 -1.16 -18.16 6.64
CA GLN A 613 -1.57 -16.94 5.93
C GLN A 613 -1.52 -15.69 6.81
N GLY A 614 -0.48 -15.58 7.64
CA GLY A 614 -0.20 -14.39 8.42
C GLY A 614 -0.96 -14.26 9.74
N GLN A 615 -1.69 -15.27 10.23
CA GLN A 615 -2.34 -15.23 11.55
C GLN A 615 -1.87 -16.33 12.51
N GLU A 616 -1.00 -17.22 12.05
CA GLU A 616 -0.55 -18.39 12.81
C GLU A 616 0.64 -18.07 13.74
N ILE A 617 0.69 -18.76 14.88
CA ILE A 617 1.86 -18.75 15.79
C ILE A 617 2.27 -20.20 16.03
N THR A 618 3.52 -20.50 15.71
CA THR A 618 4.11 -21.82 15.91
C THR A 618 5.23 -21.72 16.93
N PHE A 619 5.15 -22.49 18.01
CA PHE A 619 6.25 -22.64 18.96
C PHE A 619 7.15 -23.79 18.54
N ILE A 620 8.45 -23.60 18.76
CA ILE A 620 9.48 -24.59 18.45
C ILE A 620 10.23 -24.92 19.74
N SER A 621 10.36 -26.21 20.02
CA SER A 621 11.30 -26.75 20.98
C SER A 621 12.38 -27.53 20.22
N PRO A 622 13.55 -26.92 19.97
CA PRO A 622 14.63 -27.56 19.25
C PRO A 622 15.36 -28.56 20.17
N SER A 623 15.57 -29.78 19.66
CA SER A 623 16.31 -30.87 20.31
C SER A 623 17.60 -31.14 19.55
N ILE A 624 18.61 -30.29 19.76
CA ILE A 624 19.81 -30.23 18.92
C ILE A 624 20.75 -31.43 19.10
N GLU A 625 20.82 -32.05 20.29
CA GLU A 625 21.61 -33.28 20.48
C GLU A 625 21.11 -34.42 19.57
N ALA A 626 19.80 -34.44 19.34
CA ALA A 626 19.14 -35.38 18.44
C ALA A 626 18.95 -34.83 17.02
N GLU A 627 19.53 -33.66 16.70
CA GLU A 627 19.45 -33.00 15.38
C GLU A 627 18.04 -32.87 14.83
N THR A 628 17.11 -32.56 15.74
CA THR A 628 15.69 -32.54 15.47
C THR A 628 15.00 -31.37 16.17
N TYR A 629 13.75 -31.09 15.81
CA TYR A 629 12.92 -30.11 16.50
C TYR A 629 11.46 -30.57 16.59
N LYS A 630 10.74 -30.05 17.58
CA LYS A 630 9.29 -30.24 17.75
C LYS A 630 8.57 -28.92 17.54
N CYS A 631 7.49 -28.95 16.78
CA CYS A 631 6.59 -27.82 16.55
C CYS A 631 5.30 -27.98 17.35
N PHE A 632 4.80 -26.87 17.87
CA PHE A 632 3.55 -26.79 18.61
C PHE A 632 2.72 -25.63 18.06
N LYS A 633 1.47 -25.88 17.68
CA LYS A 633 0.58 -24.80 17.20
C LYS A 633 -0.04 -24.06 18.38
N ALA A 634 -0.12 -22.74 18.28
CA ALA A 634 -0.83 -21.95 19.26
C ALA A 634 -2.36 -22.06 19.05
N ILE A 635 -3.10 -22.25 20.13
CA ILE A 635 -4.56 -22.24 20.13
C ILE A 635 -5.04 -21.19 21.13
N ASP A 636 -5.86 -20.26 20.64
CA ASP A 636 -6.47 -19.26 21.49
C ASP A 636 -7.63 -19.85 22.30
N HIS A 637 -7.68 -19.54 23.60
CA HIS A 637 -8.69 -20.06 24.52
C HIS A 637 -9.64 -18.96 25.05
N GLY A 638 -9.57 -17.74 24.48
CA GLY A 638 -10.52 -16.66 24.75
C GLY A 638 -11.95 -16.97 24.30
N ASP A 639 -12.93 -16.18 24.77
CA ASP A 639 -14.33 -16.27 24.32
C ASP A 639 -14.40 -16.36 22.78
N GLU A 640 -15.37 -17.10 22.24
CA GLU A 640 -15.55 -17.44 20.80
C GLU A 640 -15.49 -16.24 19.82
N ALA A 641 -15.45 -15.00 20.33
CA ALA A 641 -15.30 -13.75 19.60
C ALA A 641 -13.86 -13.18 19.52
N THR A 642 -12.81 -13.89 19.97
CA THR A 642 -11.43 -13.32 20.00
C THR A 642 -10.79 -13.25 18.61
N ARG A 643 -10.42 -12.04 18.18
CA ARG A 643 -9.82 -11.74 16.86
C ARG A 643 -8.32 -12.05 16.87
N ARG A 644 -7.82 -12.79 15.86
CA ARG A 644 -6.38 -13.09 15.71
C ARG A 644 -5.61 -11.94 15.05
N PRO A 645 -4.38 -11.62 15.48
CA PRO A 645 -3.58 -10.59 14.85
C PRO A 645 -3.16 -10.97 13.43
N PHE A 646 -3.26 -10.02 12.49
CA PHE A 646 -2.71 -10.16 11.16
C PHE A 646 -1.24 -9.72 11.11
N MET A 647 -0.35 -10.71 11.16
CA MET A 647 1.10 -10.63 11.31
C MET A 647 1.84 -10.66 9.96
N VAL A 648 1.49 -9.73 9.06
CA VAL A 648 2.22 -9.46 7.81
C VAL A 648 2.85 -8.09 7.90
N GLY A 649 4.19 -8.03 7.93
CA GLY A 649 4.92 -6.80 8.20
C GLY A 649 4.59 -6.19 9.57
N THR A 650 4.20 -7.00 10.55
CA THR A 650 3.97 -6.53 11.91
C THR A 650 5.29 -6.31 12.63
N SER A 651 5.29 -5.63 13.77
CA SER A 651 6.43 -5.61 14.69
C SER A 651 6.03 -6.35 15.97
N ILE A 652 6.90 -7.21 16.49
CA ILE A 652 6.62 -7.99 17.70
C ILE A 652 7.73 -7.77 18.72
N VAL A 653 7.34 -7.54 19.97
CA VAL A 653 8.27 -7.40 21.08
C VAL A 653 7.89 -8.27 22.27
N LYS A 654 8.88 -8.87 22.91
CA LYS A 654 8.70 -9.61 24.16
C LYS A 654 8.68 -8.65 25.34
N MET A 655 7.69 -8.78 26.21
CA MET A 655 7.63 -8.09 27.49
C MET A 655 7.60 -9.10 28.63
N GLY A 656 8.52 -8.97 29.59
CA GLY A 656 8.66 -9.96 30.65
C GLY A 656 9.09 -11.34 30.14
N HIS A 657 8.69 -12.39 30.85
CA HIS A 657 9.04 -13.77 30.52
C HIS A 657 8.03 -14.45 29.58
N ASP A 658 6.75 -14.07 29.67
CA ASP A 658 5.63 -14.87 29.18
C ASP A 658 4.65 -14.07 28.31
N GLU A 659 5.01 -12.88 27.84
CA GLU A 659 4.12 -12.01 27.05
C GLU A 659 4.75 -11.49 25.75
N LEU A 660 3.95 -11.49 24.70
CA LEU A 660 4.26 -10.89 23.40
C LEU A 660 3.31 -9.73 23.12
N PHE A 661 3.86 -8.62 22.65
CA PHE A 661 3.10 -7.50 22.12
C PHE A 661 3.29 -7.44 20.62
N VAL A 662 2.17 -7.46 19.91
CA VAL A 662 2.08 -7.49 18.45
C VAL A 662 1.48 -6.16 18.01
N VAL A 663 2.25 -5.36 17.27
CA VAL A 663 1.89 -3.98 16.90
C VAL A 663 2.07 -3.72 15.40
N GLY A 664 1.05 -3.14 14.78
CA GLY A 664 1.02 -2.88 13.35
C GLY A 664 0.89 -4.14 12.50
N GLY A 665 1.18 -3.99 11.21
CA GLY A 665 0.95 -4.99 10.17
C GLY A 665 -0.14 -4.57 9.20
N GLY A 666 -0.23 -5.30 8.09
CA GLY A 666 -1.26 -5.06 7.09
C GLY A 666 -0.86 -5.49 5.69
N ALA A 667 -1.86 -5.55 4.82
CA ALA A 667 -1.71 -5.95 3.43
C ALA A 667 -2.45 -4.97 2.52
N THR A 668 -1.89 -4.66 1.35
CA THR A 668 -2.58 -3.93 0.27
C THR A 668 -3.71 -4.73 -0.37
N CYS A 669 -3.76 -6.04 -0.10
CA CYS A 669 -4.77 -6.97 -0.59
C CYS A 669 -4.97 -6.82 -2.10
N PHE A 670 -3.84 -6.93 -2.83
CA PHE A 670 -3.80 -6.79 -4.28
C PHE A 670 -4.31 -5.42 -4.77
N SER A 671 -5.38 -5.39 -5.57
CA SER A 671 -6.01 -4.15 -6.06
C SER A 671 -7.28 -3.76 -5.30
N MET A 672 -7.60 -4.46 -4.20
CA MET A 672 -8.93 -4.38 -3.56
C MET A 672 -9.01 -3.34 -2.45
N GLY A 673 -7.86 -2.95 -1.88
CA GLY A 673 -7.75 -1.94 -0.82
C GLY A 673 -6.82 -2.40 0.30
N THR A 674 -6.26 -1.47 1.06
CA THR A 674 -5.32 -1.83 2.13
C THR A 674 -6.03 -2.19 3.43
N PHE A 675 -5.81 -3.41 3.91
CA PHE A 675 -6.08 -3.81 5.28
C PHE A 675 -4.93 -3.33 6.18
N TRP A 676 -5.28 -2.62 7.25
CA TRP A 676 -4.34 -2.21 8.29
C TRP A 676 -4.66 -2.94 9.59
N GLN A 677 -3.66 -3.54 10.20
CA GLN A 677 -3.78 -4.01 11.57
C GLN A 677 -3.62 -2.83 12.52
N THR A 678 -4.75 -2.27 12.96
CA THR A 678 -4.76 -1.11 13.87
C THR A 678 -4.78 -1.52 15.32
N GLY A 679 -5.24 -2.73 15.64
CA GLY A 679 -5.24 -3.27 17.00
C GLY A 679 -3.83 -3.59 17.50
N ILE A 680 -3.62 -3.41 18.81
CA ILE A 680 -2.43 -3.87 19.51
C ILE A 680 -2.83 -5.17 20.22
N PHE A 681 -2.08 -6.25 20.00
CA PHE A 681 -2.43 -7.54 20.59
C PHE A 681 -1.41 -7.90 21.67
N ARG A 682 -1.91 -8.12 22.89
CA ARG A 682 -1.15 -8.73 23.97
C ARG A 682 -1.46 -10.22 23.99
N ILE A 683 -0.43 -11.03 23.75
CA ILE A 683 -0.52 -12.48 23.76
C ILE A 683 0.18 -12.99 25.01
N VAL A 684 -0.59 -13.62 25.90
CA VAL A 684 -0.07 -14.24 27.11
C VAL A 684 0.18 -15.72 26.83
N ILE A 685 1.40 -16.17 27.12
CA ILE A 685 1.85 -17.53 26.89
C ILE A 685 1.90 -18.22 28.25
N PRO A 686 1.17 -19.33 28.46
CA PRO A 686 1.24 -20.04 29.72
C PRO A 686 2.63 -20.66 29.90
N LYS A 687 3.10 -20.70 31.15
CA LYS A 687 4.31 -21.41 31.52
C LYS A 687 4.13 -22.90 31.19
N LEU A 688 4.83 -23.39 30.16
CA LEU A 688 4.86 -24.82 29.87
C LEU A 688 5.52 -25.56 31.06
N PRO A 689 4.86 -26.56 31.67
CA PRO A 689 5.32 -27.16 32.91
C PRO A 689 6.41 -28.21 32.66
N ASN A 690 7.50 -28.11 33.42
CA ASN A 690 8.05 -29.30 34.08
C ASN A 690 7.70 -29.16 35.57
N LEU A 691 6.86 -30.09 36.07
CA LEU A 691 6.66 -30.47 37.48
C LEU A 691 6.65 -29.33 38.53
N VAL A 692 5.45 -28.85 38.87
CA VAL A 692 4.88 -28.73 40.25
C VAL A 692 3.67 -27.81 40.15
N SER A 693 2.54 -28.35 40.59
CA SER A 693 1.24 -27.68 40.64
C SER A 693 1.27 -26.42 41.50
N HIS A 694 1.03 -25.26 40.90
CA HIS A 694 0.48 -24.14 41.64
C HIS A 694 -0.67 -23.51 40.86
N SER A 695 -1.78 -23.33 41.58
CA SER A 695 -3.08 -22.87 41.11
C SER A 695 -3.00 -21.57 40.31
N MET A 696 -3.74 -21.50 39.21
CA MET A 696 -3.98 -20.24 38.51
C MET A 696 -4.73 -19.29 39.43
N GLN A 697 -4.02 -18.27 39.95
CA GLN A 697 -4.66 -17.10 40.51
C GLN A 697 -5.32 -16.32 39.37
N LYS A 698 -6.57 -15.88 39.60
CA LYS A 698 -7.28 -14.94 38.73
C LYS A 698 -6.47 -13.64 38.67
N ASP A 699 -5.83 -13.39 37.53
CA ASP A 699 -5.18 -12.10 37.28
C ASP A 699 -6.21 -10.98 37.10
N ALA A 700 -5.85 -9.83 37.66
CA ALA A 700 -6.63 -8.62 37.82
C ALA A 700 -7.06 -7.97 36.47
N PRO A 701 -8.10 -7.11 36.48
CA PRO A 701 -8.66 -6.55 35.25
C PRO A 701 -7.70 -5.58 34.55
N ALA A 702 -7.87 -5.51 33.23
CA ALA A 702 -7.19 -4.67 32.23
C ALA A 702 -6.42 -3.45 32.79
N ASN A 703 -5.08 -3.53 32.76
CA ASN A 703 -4.22 -2.36 32.92
C ASN A 703 -4.52 -1.38 31.77
N ALA A 704 -4.87 -0.14 32.12
CA ALA A 704 -5.08 0.94 31.15
C ALA A 704 -3.85 1.07 30.23
N ILE A 705 -4.06 1.10 28.91
CA ILE A 705 -3.02 1.33 27.91
C ILE A 705 -3.40 2.63 27.20
N THR A 706 -2.46 3.57 27.15
CA THR A 706 -2.65 4.87 26.49
C THR A 706 -1.66 5.02 25.36
N CYS A 707 -2.17 5.50 24.23
CA CYS A 707 -1.42 5.64 22.99
C CYS A 707 -1.02 7.11 22.83
N SER A 708 0.28 7.41 22.83
CA SER A 708 0.80 8.70 22.38
C SER A 708 1.05 8.65 20.88
N GLY A 709 0.72 9.74 20.17
CA GLY A 709 0.79 9.85 18.71
C GLY A 709 2.19 9.71 18.11
N PRO A 710 2.32 9.80 16.79
CA PRO A 710 3.58 9.55 16.10
C PRO A 710 4.63 10.65 16.38
N HIS A 711 5.82 10.27 16.86
CA HIS A 711 6.97 11.18 17.00
C HIS A 711 7.88 11.10 15.77
N ARG A 712 8.28 12.23 15.17
CA ARG A 712 9.09 12.30 13.94
C ARG A 712 10.59 12.35 14.23
N VAL A 713 11.40 11.65 13.44
CA VAL A 713 12.87 11.66 13.48
C VAL A 713 13.37 12.41 12.24
N VAL A 714 14.11 13.51 12.43
CA VAL A 714 14.68 14.33 11.33
C VAL A 714 16.15 13.98 11.14
N ARG A 715 16.60 13.81 9.89
CA ARG A 715 18.03 13.68 9.55
C ARG A 715 18.61 15.04 9.19
N THR A 716 19.81 15.32 9.68
CA THR A 716 20.73 16.30 9.09
C THR A 716 21.57 15.59 8.02
N ASP A 717 21.45 16.02 6.76
CA ASP A 717 22.30 15.52 5.68
C ASP A 717 23.73 16.07 5.83
N ARG A 718 24.71 15.24 5.44
CA ARG A 718 26.17 15.45 5.61
C ARG A 718 26.77 16.54 4.69
N LEU A 719 25.98 17.50 4.25
CA LEU A 719 26.43 18.63 3.42
C LEU A 719 26.68 19.92 4.23
N ASP A 720 26.33 19.96 5.52
CA ASP A 720 26.50 21.15 6.36
C ASP A 720 27.71 21.07 7.31
N ALA A 721 28.67 20.17 7.06
CA ALA A 721 29.89 20.06 7.87
C ALA A 721 30.89 21.23 7.66
N GLU A 722 30.49 22.27 6.92
CA GLU A 722 31.23 23.54 6.81
C GLU A 722 30.34 24.76 7.11
N LEU A 723 29.54 24.73 8.18
CA LEU A 723 29.10 26.00 8.79
C LEU A 723 29.37 25.98 10.30
N SER A 724 30.49 26.63 10.62
CA SER A 724 31.03 26.86 11.94
C SER A 724 30.04 27.59 12.87
N LEU A 725 29.94 27.10 14.10
CA LEU A 725 29.94 27.86 15.35
C LEU A 725 29.38 29.30 15.28
N THR A 726 28.05 29.44 15.24
CA THR A 726 27.38 30.61 15.81
C THR A 726 26.14 30.16 16.58
N SER A 727 26.12 30.38 17.90
CA SER A 727 25.06 29.98 18.82
C SER A 727 23.84 30.94 18.80
N ALA A 728 23.57 31.59 17.67
CA ALA A 728 22.49 32.57 17.55
C ALA A 728 21.46 32.08 16.51
N GLY A 729 20.18 32.13 16.86
CA GLY A 729 19.08 31.92 15.91
C GLY A 729 19.06 33.01 14.82
N PRO A 730 18.20 32.87 13.79
CA PRO A 730 18.12 33.85 12.72
C PRO A 730 17.79 35.26 13.23
N SER A 731 18.38 36.27 12.59
CA SER A 731 18.00 37.68 12.83
C SER A 731 16.63 37.96 12.21
N ILE A 732 15.61 38.15 13.05
CA ILE A 732 14.24 38.44 12.61
C ILE A 732 14.12 39.93 12.23
N THR A 733 13.67 40.20 11.00
CA THR A 733 13.39 41.55 10.51
C THR A 733 11.91 41.88 10.71
N ALA A 734 11.58 43.02 11.33
CA ALA A 734 10.19 43.45 11.40
C ALA A 734 9.67 43.83 10.00
N VAL A 735 8.48 43.34 9.64
CA VAL A 735 7.80 43.78 8.41
C VAL A 735 7.49 45.28 8.52
N PRO A 736 7.89 46.11 7.53
CA PRO A 736 7.62 47.55 7.56
C PRO A 736 6.13 47.86 7.64
N ARG A 737 5.80 48.88 8.43
CA ARG A 737 4.42 49.39 8.57
C ARG A 737 4.30 50.71 7.81
N ILE A 738 3.31 50.84 6.93
CA ILE A 738 3.12 51.98 6.05
C ILE A 738 1.66 52.45 6.05
N LYS A 739 1.41 53.64 5.52
CA LYS A 739 0.08 54.15 5.20
C LYS A 739 0.01 54.48 3.72
N LEU A 740 -1.09 54.13 3.07
CA LEU A 740 -1.35 54.51 1.69
C LEU A 740 -2.19 55.79 1.66
N ASN A 741 -1.80 56.73 0.81
CA ASN A 741 -2.53 57.95 0.53
C ASN A 741 -3.19 57.90 -0.86
N SER A 742 -2.70 57.03 -1.76
CA SER A 742 -3.16 56.91 -3.14
C SER A 742 -3.07 55.47 -3.68
N GLU A 743 -3.62 55.24 -4.88
CA GLU A 743 -3.44 53.98 -5.62
C GLU A 743 -1.99 53.78 -6.09
N ASP A 744 -1.29 54.88 -6.45
CA ASP A 744 0.11 54.83 -6.89
C ASP A 744 1.05 54.32 -5.80
N ASP A 745 0.75 54.64 -4.54
CA ASP A 745 1.48 54.14 -3.36
C ASP A 745 1.40 52.61 -3.29
N PHE A 746 0.24 52.02 -3.59
CA PHE A 746 0.08 50.56 -3.61
C PHE A 746 0.77 49.92 -4.82
N LEU A 747 0.74 50.58 -5.98
CA LEU A 747 1.49 50.11 -7.16
C LEU A 747 3.00 50.11 -6.90
N GLU A 748 3.52 51.04 -6.10
CA GLU A 748 4.92 51.03 -5.66
C GLU A 748 5.23 49.82 -4.78
N VAL A 749 4.37 49.52 -3.80
CA VAL A 749 4.47 48.30 -2.97
C VAL A 749 4.50 47.03 -3.83
N LEU A 750 3.66 46.94 -4.87
CA LEU A 750 3.68 45.80 -5.81
C LEU A 750 5.01 45.68 -6.56
N ARG A 751 5.60 46.81 -6.99
CA ARG A 751 6.90 46.82 -7.68
C ARG A 751 8.04 46.39 -6.75
N GLU A 752 8.00 46.76 -5.47
CA GLU A 752 9.02 46.39 -4.50
C GLU A 752 9.03 44.90 -4.15
N ARG A 753 7.88 44.21 -4.30
CA ARG A 753 7.71 42.76 -4.04
C ARG A 753 8.17 42.30 -2.65
N ARG A 754 7.99 43.18 -1.65
CA ARG A 754 8.28 42.92 -0.24
C ARG A 754 7.01 42.98 0.59
N PRO A 755 6.91 42.18 1.68
CA PRO A 755 5.76 42.27 2.56
C PRO A 755 5.78 43.60 3.31
N VAL A 756 4.60 44.19 3.48
CA VAL A 756 4.37 45.40 4.28
C VAL A 756 3.04 45.26 5.01
N VAL A 757 2.96 45.80 6.22
CA VAL A 757 1.68 45.98 6.92
C VAL A 757 1.17 47.38 6.64
N ILE A 758 -0.07 47.48 6.20
CA ILE A 758 -0.69 48.73 5.78
C ILE A 758 -1.76 49.10 6.81
N GLU A 759 -1.63 50.31 7.36
CA GLU A 759 -2.44 50.79 8.48
C GLU A 759 -3.41 51.91 8.05
N GLY A 760 -4.47 52.08 8.83
CA GLY A 760 -5.39 53.23 8.69
C GLY A 760 -6.30 53.16 7.46
N LEU A 761 -6.45 51.99 6.86
CA LEU A 761 -7.35 51.75 5.74
C LEU A 761 -8.81 51.63 6.21
N ASN A 762 -9.74 52.09 5.37
CA ASN A 762 -11.17 51.87 5.60
C ASN A 762 -11.61 50.51 5.04
N LEU A 763 -11.74 49.51 5.91
CA LEU A 763 -12.17 48.16 5.56
C LEU A 763 -13.70 47.96 5.57
N GLY A 764 -14.47 49.01 5.85
CA GLY A 764 -15.92 48.94 6.08
C GLY A 764 -16.31 48.74 7.54
N ASP A 765 -17.58 48.44 7.78
CA ASP A 765 -18.16 48.28 9.11
C ASP A 765 -17.72 46.98 9.82
N CYS A 766 -16.98 46.10 9.14
CA CYS A 766 -16.57 44.80 9.66
C CYS A 766 -15.75 44.92 10.96
N LEU A 767 -14.96 45.99 11.13
CA LEU A 767 -14.15 46.22 12.32
C LEU A 767 -14.98 46.50 13.58
N GLN A 768 -16.18 47.09 13.44
CA GLN A 768 -17.09 47.30 14.57
C GLN A 768 -18.09 46.14 14.74
N LYS A 769 -18.55 45.55 13.63
CA LYS A 769 -19.66 44.59 13.62
C LYS A 769 -19.24 43.14 13.77
N TRP A 770 -18.13 42.71 13.16
CA TRP A 770 -17.79 41.29 13.08
C TRP A 770 -17.26 40.78 14.42
N ASN A 771 -18.18 40.21 15.18
CA ASN A 771 -17.95 39.40 16.37
C ASN A 771 -18.65 38.03 16.21
N PRO A 772 -18.42 37.06 17.12
CA PRO A 772 -18.99 35.72 16.99
C PRO A 772 -20.50 35.68 16.83
N ASP A 773 -21.23 36.50 17.58
CA ASP A 773 -22.68 36.54 17.59
C ASP A 773 -23.21 37.11 16.27
N HIS A 774 -22.65 38.25 15.84
CA HIS A 774 -23.02 38.90 14.57
C HIS A 774 -22.72 38.00 13.37
N LEU A 775 -21.54 37.36 13.32
CA LEU A 775 -21.22 36.44 12.23
C LEU A 775 -22.17 35.23 12.23
N THR A 776 -22.50 34.67 13.39
CA THR A 776 -23.42 33.54 13.49
C THR A 776 -24.83 33.90 13.01
N GLU A 777 -25.31 35.09 13.35
CA GLU A 777 -26.60 35.62 12.89
C GLU A 777 -26.61 35.85 11.38
N ARG A 778 -25.60 36.55 10.84
CA ARG A 778 -25.57 36.92 9.41
C ARG A 778 -25.29 35.75 8.48
N VAL A 779 -24.42 34.81 8.89
CA VAL A 779 -24.10 33.60 8.10
C VAL A 779 -25.20 32.54 8.22
N GLY A 780 -25.89 32.52 9.37
CA GLY A 780 -26.91 31.55 9.74
C GLY A 780 -26.32 30.39 10.56
N SER A 781 -26.86 30.17 11.77
CA SER A 781 -26.35 29.16 12.72
C SER A 781 -26.28 27.76 12.13
N GLU A 782 -27.29 27.37 11.36
CA GLU A 782 -27.45 26.03 10.76
C GLU A 782 -26.68 25.84 9.45
N ARG A 783 -26.04 26.89 8.92
CA ARG A 783 -25.32 26.79 7.66
C ARG A 783 -24.14 25.84 7.82
N LYS A 784 -24.09 24.80 6.98
CA LYS A 784 -22.98 23.83 7.02
C LYS A 784 -21.70 24.43 6.43
N VAL A 785 -20.61 24.32 7.17
CA VAL A 785 -19.26 24.72 6.76
C VAL A 785 -18.27 23.60 7.00
N VAL A 786 -17.18 23.60 6.23
CA VAL A 786 -16.08 22.64 6.39
C VAL A 786 -14.93 23.32 7.13
N VAL A 787 -14.50 22.72 8.24
CA VAL A 787 -13.35 23.20 9.03
C VAL A 787 -12.25 22.14 9.10
N HIS A 788 -11.02 22.60 9.29
CA HIS A 788 -9.90 21.77 9.65
C HIS A 788 -9.87 21.68 11.17
N GLU A 789 -9.96 20.47 11.69
CA GLU A 789 -9.94 20.17 13.12
C GLU A 789 -8.63 19.48 13.46
N CYS A 790 -7.81 20.11 14.31
CA CYS A 790 -6.54 19.54 14.74
C CYS A 790 -6.78 18.31 15.62
N LEU A 791 -6.23 17.15 15.23
CA LEU A 791 -6.48 15.86 15.88
C LEU A 791 -5.54 15.58 17.06
N GLU A 792 -4.44 16.32 17.14
CA GLU A 792 -3.40 16.19 18.16
C GLU A 792 -3.55 17.28 19.22
N ASP A 793 -3.03 17.01 20.43
CA ASP A 793 -2.88 18.05 21.46
C ASP A 793 -1.69 18.99 21.18
N THR A 794 -1.26 19.10 19.92
CA THR A 794 -0.37 20.14 19.40
C THR A 794 -1.20 21.28 18.80
N ALA A 795 -0.78 22.54 18.95
CA ALA A 795 -1.47 23.67 18.32
C ALA A 795 -1.10 23.79 16.82
N GLU A 796 -0.35 22.84 16.28
CA GLU A 796 0.36 22.93 15.01
C GLU A 796 -0.28 22.02 13.98
N MET A 797 -0.91 22.58 12.94
CA MET A 797 -1.35 21.78 11.81
C MET A 797 -0.19 21.58 10.83
N ASP A 798 -0.03 20.37 10.31
CA ASP A 798 0.90 20.02 9.25
C ASP A 798 0.16 19.35 8.08
N PHE A 799 0.28 19.97 6.90
CA PHE A 799 -0.37 19.50 5.69
C PHE A 799 0.21 18.20 5.14
N ASN A 800 1.48 17.90 5.39
CA ASN A 800 2.16 16.71 4.87
C ASN A 800 1.88 15.48 5.75
N SER A 801 1.91 15.64 7.08
CA SER A 801 1.54 14.57 8.02
C SER A 801 0.03 14.34 8.11
N LYS A 802 -0.79 15.35 7.77
CA LYS A 802 -2.25 15.33 7.87
C LYS A 802 -2.73 15.09 9.31
N ASN A 803 -2.15 15.80 10.28
CA ASN A 803 -2.55 15.74 11.68
C ASN A 803 -3.86 16.49 12.02
N PHE A 804 -4.71 16.71 11.02
CA PHE A 804 -6.03 17.32 11.13
C PHE A 804 -7.04 16.54 10.29
N CYS A 805 -8.33 16.65 10.60
CA CYS A 805 -9.41 16.15 9.74
C CYS A 805 -10.30 17.28 9.22
N TYR A 806 -11.03 16.99 8.14
CA TYR A 806 -12.07 17.87 7.63
C TYR A 806 -13.40 17.50 8.29
N THR A 807 -13.99 18.44 9.00
CA THR A 807 -15.26 18.23 9.70
C THR A 807 -16.31 19.18 9.13
N THR A 808 -17.49 18.65 8.79
CA THR A 808 -18.62 19.44 8.28
C THR A 808 -19.63 19.65 9.38
N GLU A 809 -19.77 20.89 9.86
CA GLU A 809 -20.61 21.24 10.99
C GLU A 809 -21.42 22.52 10.72
N ALA A 810 -22.45 22.74 11.54
CA ALA A 810 -23.23 23.97 11.53
C ALA A 810 -22.35 25.15 11.99
N PHE A 811 -22.42 26.28 11.29
CA PHE A 811 -21.56 27.45 11.52
C PHE A 811 -21.62 27.95 12.96
N GLY A 812 -22.81 27.98 13.58
CA GLY A 812 -22.97 28.39 14.98
C GLY A 812 -22.24 27.46 15.96
N VAL A 813 -22.22 26.15 15.69
CA VAL A 813 -21.47 25.17 16.50
C VAL A 813 -19.96 25.40 16.36
N VAL A 814 -19.49 25.62 15.13
CA VAL A 814 -18.07 25.93 14.88
C VAL A 814 -17.64 27.19 15.63
N MET A 815 -18.44 28.26 15.60
CA MET A 815 -18.13 29.51 16.30
C MET A 815 -18.09 29.34 17.81
N ASP A 816 -19.05 28.62 18.40
CA ASP A 816 -19.08 28.32 19.84
C ASP A 816 -17.83 27.50 20.27
N ARG A 817 -17.47 26.48 19.50
CA ARG A 817 -16.27 25.66 19.75
C ARG A 817 -14.97 26.49 19.67
N MET A 818 -14.84 27.34 18.65
CA MET A 818 -13.68 28.23 18.54
C MET A 818 -13.61 29.24 19.70
N CYS A 819 -14.74 29.80 20.13
CA CYS A 819 -14.82 30.69 21.30
C CYS A 819 -14.42 29.98 22.60
N LYS A 820 -14.71 28.67 22.72
CA LYS A 820 -14.26 27.81 23.82
C LYS A 820 -12.77 27.45 23.75
N GLY A 821 -12.06 27.91 22.72
CA GLY A 821 -10.62 27.71 22.55
C GLY A 821 -10.25 26.42 21.84
N GLU A 822 -11.19 25.76 21.17
CA GLU A 822 -10.90 24.59 20.36
C GLU A 822 -10.05 24.92 19.12
N ARG A 823 -9.36 23.91 18.60
CA ARG A 823 -8.31 24.05 17.57
C ARG A 823 -8.89 23.80 16.19
N LEU A 824 -9.72 24.74 15.76
CA LEU A 824 -10.41 24.71 14.48
C LEU A 824 -9.88 25.80 13.55
N TYR A 825 -9.86 25.50 12.25
CA TYR A 825 -9.51 26.46 11.21
C TYR A 825 -10.49 26.38 10.04
N LEU A 826 -11.20 27.48 9.79
CA LEU A 826 -12.11 27.65 8.68
C LEU A 826 -11.42 28.45 7.57
N ARG A 827 -11.45 27.86 6.36
CA ARG A 827 -11.20 28.55 5.09
C ARG A 827 -12.48 28.43 4.27
N SER A 828 -13.14 29.54 3.94
CA SER A 828 -14.36 29.48 3.14
C SER A 828 -14.10 28.95 1.73
N LEU A 829 -15.13 28.28 1.18
CA LEU A 829 -15.16 27.76 -0.18
C LEU A 829 -16.38 28.33 -0.91
N SER A 830 -16.38 28.27 -2.25
CA SER A 830 -17.55 28.65 -3.04
C SER A 830 -18.78 27.86 -2.60
N GLN A 831 -19.88 28.56 -2.31
CA GLN A 831 -21.15 27.94 -1.93
C GLN A 831 -21.79 27.20 -3.10
N ALA A 832 -21.69 27.76 -4.32
CA ALA A 832 -22.32 27.19 -5.50
C ALA A 832 -21.58 25.94 -5.99
N GLN A 833 -20.25 26.03 -6.13
CA GLN A 833 -19.42 24.96 -6.68
C GLN A 833 -18.04 24.91 -6.00
N PRO A 834 -17.93 24.33 -4.79
CA PRO A 834 -16.68 24.31 -4.00
C PRO A 834 -15.46 23.70 -4.68
N SER A 835 -15.67 22.87 -5.73
CA SER A 835 -14.60 22.18 -6.46
C SER A 835 -14.33 22.76 -7.86
N GLU A 836 -15.05 23.82 -8.26
CA GLU A 836 -14.98 24.40 -9.60
C GLU A 836 -14.78 25.92 -9.60
N LEU A 837 -15.35 26.62 -8.61
CA LEU A 837 -15.29 28.07 -8.50
C LEU A 837 -14.44 28.52 -7.30
N PRO A 838 -13.57 29.53 -7.46
CA PRO A 838 -12.89 30.17 -6.33
C PRO A 838 -13.89 30.76 -5.33
N ALA A 839 -13.48 30.87 -4.06
CA ALA A 839 -14.31 31.50 -3.04
C ALA A 839 -14.44 33.01 -3.29
N SER A 840 -15.65 33.53 -3.07
CA SER A 840 -15.97 34.95 -3.18
C SER A 840 -16.83 35.34 -1.99
N LEU A 841 -16.32 36.20 -1.11
CA LEU A 841 -17.05 36.72 0.04
C LEU A 841 -18.42 37.31 -0.37
N GLU A 842 -18.46 38.03 -1.49
CA GLU A 842 -19.66 38.66 -2.03
C GLU A 842 -20.73 37.64 -2.43
N SER A 843 -20.32 36.57 -3.13
CA SER A 843 -21.25 35.55 -3.64
C SER A 843 -21.60 34.51 -2.58
N ASP A 844 -20.65 34.16 -1.71
CA ASP A 844 -20.77 33.08 -0.74
C ASP A 844 -21.39 33.59 0.58
N PHE A 845 -21.20 34.85 0.93
CA PHE A 845 -21.72 35.48 2.15
C PHE A 845 -22.32 36.87 1.85
N PRO A 846 -23.38 36.97 1.03
CA PRO A 846 -23.95 38.25 0.60
C PRO A 846 -24.41 39.14 1.76
N THR A 847 -24.83 38.53 2.87
CA THR A 847 -25.21 39.24 4.10
C THR A 847 -24.03 39.86 4.86
N LEU A 848 -22.80 39.45 4.58
CA LEU A 848 -21.57 40.04 5.14
C LEU A 848 -20.86 40.95 4.13
N ALA A 849 -21.18 40.82 2.84
CA ALA A 849 -20.47 41.47 1.75
C ALA A 849 -20.46 43.00 1.88
N ASP A 850 -21.59 43.62 2.24
CA ASP A 850 -21.71 45.08 2.38
C ASP A 850 -20.92 45.64 3.58
N GLU A 851 -20.45 44.78 4.48
CA GLU A 851 -19.75 45.19 5.70
C GLU A 851 -18.22 45.17 5.53
N PHE A 852 -17.68 44.49 4.51
CA PHE A 852 -16.26 44.45 4.20
C PHE A 852 -15.99 45.00 2.80
N SER A 853 -15.04 45.92 2.67
CA SER A 853 -14.61 46.43 1.37
C SER A 853 -13.09 46.48 1.24
N VAL A 854 -12.58 46.11 0.07
CA VAL A 854 -11.18 46.37 -0.29
C VAL A 854 -11.06 47.89 -0.50
N PRO A 855 -10.16 48.60 0.22
CA PRO A 855 -10.05 50.06 0.15
C PRO A 855 -9.79 50.60 -1.26
N ARG A 856 -10.14 51.87 -1.50
CA ARG A 856 -9.98 52.52 -2.81
C ARG A 856 -8.51 52.63 -3.24
N GLU A 857 -7.61 52.75 -2.27
CA GLU A 857 -6.16 52.80 -2.46
C GLU A 857 -5.62 51.47 -3.03
N MET A 858 -6.39 50.37 -2.92
CA MET A 858 -6.06 49.04 -3.43
C MET A 858 -6.93 48.65 -4.63
N LYS A 859 -7.31 49.63 -5.47
CA LYS A 859 -8.14 49.39 -6.66
C LYS A 859 -7.59 48.29 -7.57
N TYR A 860 -6.26 48.21 -7.74
CA TYR A 860 -5.60 47.13 -8.47
C TYR A 860 -5.98 45.73 -7.97
N VAL A 861 -6.07 45.53 -6.64
CA VAL A 861 -6.49 44.24 -6.04
C VAL A 861 -7.91 43.88 -6.44
N ARG A 862 -8.80 44.88 -6.49
CA ARG A 862 -10.21 44.68 -6.85
C ARG A 862 -10.37 44.32 -8.32
N GLU A 863 -9.67 45.03 -9.21
CA GLU A 863 -9.74 44.80 -10.66
C GLU A 863 -9.11 43.46 -11.07
N ASN A 864 -8.13 42.98 -10.32
CA ASN A 864 -7.42 41.72 -10.59
C ASN A 864 -7.78 40.59 -9.60
N CYS A 865 -8.88 40.75 -8.87
CA CYS A 865 -9.30 39.80 -7.84
C CYS A 865 -9.52 38.40 -8.42
N PHE A 866 -8.92 37.41 -7.79
CA PHE A 866 -9.10 35.99 -8.11
C PHE A 866 -10.01 35.30 -7.09
N SER A 867 -9.84 35.57 -5.79
CA SER A 867 -10.71 35.04 -4.74
C SER A 867 -10.68 35.91 -3.48
N SER A 868 -11.77 35.91 -2.72
CA SER A 868 -11.87 36.58 -1.41
C SER A 868 -12.37 35.58 -0.37
N VAL A 869 -11.47 35.22 0.55
CA VAL A 869 -11.63 34.07 1.44
C VAL A 869 -11.85 34.54 2.87
N LEU A 870 -12.97 34.16 3.48
CA LEU A 870 -13.20 34.31 4.91
C LEU A 870 -12.38 33.27 5.66
N ARG A 871 -11.51 33.74 6.56
CA ARG A 871 -10.67 32.90 7.41
C ARG A 871 -11.03 33.12 8.88
N ILE A 872 -11.38 32.03 9.56
CA ILE A 872 -11.67 32.03 11.00
C ILE A 872 -10.79 30.96 11.66
N SER A 873 -9.99 31.36 12.64
CA SER A 873 -9.08 30.46 13.34
C SER A 873 -9.31 30.50 14.85
N GLY A 874 -9.46 29.33 15.46
CA GLY A 874 -9.29 29.12 16.89
C GLY A 874 -7.79 29.07 17.28
N ARG A 875 -7.43 28.33 18.33
CA ARG A 875 -6.03 28.25 18.84
C ARG A 875 -5.15 27.29 18.03
N VAL A 876 -5.00 27.55 16.73
CA VAL A 876 -4.27 26.66 15.82
C VAL A 876 -3.36 27.43 14.85
N ASN A 877 -2.14 26.93 14.69
CA ASN A 877 -1.11 27.45 13.80
C ASN A 877 -1.31 26.86 12.40
N MET A 878 -1.10 27.70 11.38
CA MET A 878 -1.08 27.27 9.99
C MET A 878 0.30 26.73 9.62
N TRP A 879 0.36 25.60 8.91
CA TRP A 879 1.61 25.06 8.37
C TRP A 879 2.38 26.07 7.53
N LEU A 880 3.70 25.90 7.42
CA LEU A 880 4.53 26.68 6.52
C LEU A 880 4.17 26.35 5.06
N HIS A 881 3.81 27.36 4.28
CA HIS A 881 3.45 27.23 2.86
C HIS A 881 3.85 28.47 2.08
N TYR A 882 3.71 28.43 0.77
CA TYR A 882 3.73 29.61 -0.08
C TYR A 882 2.46 29.65 -0.92
N ASP A 883 2.05 30.86 -1.30
CA ASP A 883 0.96 31.07 -2.26
C ASP A 883 1.55 31.57 -3.58
N VAL A 884 1.02 31.09 -4.70
CA VAL A 884 1.54 31.44 -6.04
C VAL A 884 1.10 32.85 -6.44
N MET A 885 -0.12 33.24 -6.06
CA MET A 885 -0.65 34.58 -6.30
C MET A 885 -0.32 35.53 -5.15
N ALA A 886 -0.14 36.81 -5.49
CA ALA A 886 -0.15 37.87 -4.50
C ALA A 886 -1.48 37.91 -3.74
N ASN A 887 -1.43 38.29 -2.47
CA ASN A 887 -2.65 38.46 -1.69
C ASN A 887 -2.52 39.56 -0.63
N ILE A 888 -3.68 40.09 -0.22
CA ILE A 888 -3.80 40.92 0.97
C ILE A 888 -4.52 40.14 2.07
N TYR A 889 -4.01 40.23 3.28
CA TYR A 889 -4.59 39.60 4.46
C TYR A 889 -5.05 40.68 5.44
N ALA A 890 -6.36 40.94 5.46
CA ALA A 890 -7.00 41.94 6.31
C ALA A 890 -7.41 41.30 7.65
N GLN A 891 -6.76 41.72 8.73
CA GLN A 891 -7.07 41.25 10.08
C GLN A 891 -8.24 42.05 10.66
N ILE A 892 -9.36 41.38 10.96
CA ILE A 892 -10.61 42.04 11.36
C ILE A 892 -10.84 41.95 12.86
N GLN A 893 -10.70 40.74 13.44
CA GLN A 893 -10.86 40.52 14.88
C GLN A 893 -9.75 39.61 15.39
N GLY A 894 -9.27 39.88 16.61
CA GLY A 894 -8.15 39.17 17.21
C GLY A 894 -6.79 39.62 16.66
N SER A 895 -5.71 38.99 17.10
CA SER A 895 -4.37 39.26 16.59
C SER A 895 -3.67 37.99 16.10
N LYS A 896 -2.77 38.18 15.15
CA LYS A 896 -2.06 37.08 14.47
C LYS A 896 -0.58 37.44 14.27
N ARG A 897 0.29 36.54 14.70
CA ARG A 897 1.73 36.60 14.45
C ARG A 897 2.04 35.80 13.19
N MET A 898 2.66 36.43 12.21
CA MET A 898 3.08 35.82 10.95
C MET A 898 4.59 35.88 10.81
N ILE A 899 5.18 34.77 10.38
CA ILE A 899 6.60 34.67 10.01
C ILE A 899 6.66 34.41 8.51
N LEU A 900 7.46 35.20 7.80
CA LEU A 900 7.59 35.15 6.36
C LEU A 900 9.05 35.01 5.95
N PHE A 901 9.30 34.37 4.81
CA PHE A 901 10.62 34.19 4.24
C PHE A 901 10.63 34.59 2.76
N PRO A 902 11.72 35.22 2.28
CA PRO A 902 11.89 35.51 0.87
C PRO A 902 11.85 34.23 0.00
N PRO A 903 11.29 34.26 -1.22
CA PRO A 903 11.18 33.08 -2.09
C PRO A 903 12.49 32.34 -2.36
N ARG A 904 13.62 33.07 -2.40
CA ARG A 904 14.97 32.51 -2.60
C ARG A 904 15.41 31.52 -1.51
N GLU A 905 14.75 31.52 -0.35
CA GLU A 905 15.10 30.70 0.81
C GLU A 905 14.36 29.36 0.86
N VAL A 906 13.55 29.04 -0.17
CA VAL A 906 12.78 27.79 -0.25
C VAL A 906 13.63 26.53 -0.06
N SER A 907 14.89 26.53 -0.52
CA SER A 907 15.83 25.40 -0.38
C SER A 907 16.24 25.14 1.08
N MET A 908 16.18 26.15 1.94
CA MET A 908 16.55 26.07 3.37
C MET A 908 15.35 25.68 4.25
N LEU A 909 14.13 25.71 3.70
CA LEU A 909 12.89 25.52 4.46
C LEU A 909 12.26 24.13 4.26
N SER A 910 13.04 23.17 3.78
CA SER A 910 12.68 21.74 3.71
C SER A 910 11.38 21.44 2.95
N PHE A 911 11.12 22.17 1.86
CA PHE A 911 10.01 21.87 0.96
C PHE A 911 10.29 20.59 0.15
N PRO A 912 9.45 19.54 0.24
CA PRO A 912 9.61 18.36 -0.59
C PRO A 912 9.46 18.69 -2.09
N PRO A 913 10.08 17.92 -2.99
CA PRO A 913 9.91 18.12 -4.43
C PRO A 913 8.43 18.12 -4.83
N ALA A 914 8.00 19.20 -5.50
CA ALA A 914 6.62 19.43 -5.95
C ALA A 914 5.55 19.57 -4.84
N ALA A 915 5.96 19.85 -3.60
CA ALA A 915 5.05 20.23 -2.53
C ALA A 915 5.01 21.75 -2.36
N SER A 916 3.83 22.29 -2.03
CA SER A 916 3.61 23.71 -1.72
C SER A 916 3.61 24.01 -0.22
N SER A 917 4.00 23.04 0.61
CA SER A 917 4.02 23.18 2.07
C SER A 917 5.15 22.38 2.69
N SER A 918 5.65 22.88 3.81
CA SER A 918 6.71 22.28 4.61
C SER A 918 6.18 21.90 6.00
N SER A 919 6.74 20.84 6.55
CA SER A 919 6.42 20.36 7.90
C SER A 919 7.30 20.99 8.98
N LEU A 920 8.15 21.96 8.63
CA LEU A 920 8.92 22.69 9.64
C LEU A 920 7.99 23.49 10.54
N ASP A 921 8.07 23.25 11.85
CA ASP A 921 7.49 24.15 12.83
C ASP A 921 8.43 25.34 13.03
N VAL A 922 8.22 26.37 12.21
CA VAL A 922 9.02 27.59 12.25
C VAL A 922 8.99 28.22 13.63
N PHE A 923 7.84 28.22 14.33
CA PHE A 923 7.71 28.96 15.59
C PHE A 923 8.56 28.38 16.71
N SER A 924 8.73 27.05 16.79
CA SER A 924 9.68 26.43 17.73
C SER A 924 11.13 26.57 17.28
N LEU A 925 11.38 26.65 15.97
CA LEU A 925 12.73 26.70 15.40
C LEU A 925 13.32 28.12 15.29
N LEU A 926 12.56 29.18 15.56
CA LEU A 926 13.06 30.57 15.54
C LEU A 926 14.22 30.81 16.52
N GLU A 927 14.31 30.04 17.60
CA GLU A 927 15.39 30.12 18.60
C GLU A 927 16.48 29.06 18.36
N SER A 928 16.34 28.22 17.32
CA SER A 928 17.26 27.14 16.98
C SER A 928 18.28 27.55 15.93
N PRO A 929 19.51 27.00 15.94
CA PRO A 929 20.46 27.15 14.84
C PRO A 929 19.98 26.56 13.51
N THR A 930 18.91 25.74 13.50
CA THR A 930 18.34 25.14 12.28
C THR A 930 17.93 26.18 11.23
N LEU A 931 17.53 27.38 11.67
CA LEU A 931 17.13 28.46 10.77
C LEU A 931 18.23 29.54 10.60
N ALA A 932 19.45 29.32 11.11
CA ALA A 932 20.50 30.34 11.15
C ALA A 932 20.90 30.91 9.77
N GLY A 933 20.69 30.15 8.68
CA GLY A 933 20.92 30.61 7.30
C GLY A 933 19.76 31.40 6.66
N THR A 934 18.62 31.52 7.35
CA THR A 934 17.41 32.18 6.84
C THR A 934 17.25 33.61 7.37
N HIS A 935 16.46 34.42 6.66
CA HIS A 935 16.18 35.81 7.01
C HIS A 935 14.66 36.00 7.21
N PRO A 936 14.10 35.52 8.33
CA PRO A 936 12.69 35.63 8.62
C PRO A 936 12.26 37.08 8.81
N TYR A 937 11.08 37.39 8.29
CA TYR A 937 10.34 38.61 8.50
C TYR A 937 9.18 38.34 9.46
N GLU A 938 8.96 39.20 10.45
CA GLU A 938 7.86 39.07 11.39
C GLU A 938 6.84 40.20 11.23
N ALA A 939 5.56 39.82 11.10
CA ALA A 939 4.42 40.71 11.17
C ALA A 939 3.50 40.32 12.33
N LYS A 940 3.19 41.29 13.20
CA LYS A 940 2.10 41.17 14.19
C LYS A 940 0.93 41.99 13.70
N LEU A 941 -0.16 41.30 13.35
CA LEU A 941 -1.36 41.91 12.78
C LEU A 941 -2.39 42.16 13.87
N MET A 942 -2.83 43.41 13.96
CA MET A 942 -3.89 43.88 14.84
C MET A 942 -5.18 44.13 14.05
N PRO A 943 -6.36 44.22 14.70
CA PRO A 943 -7.59 44.62 14.03
C PRO A 943 -7.42 45.91 13.23
N GLY A 944 -7.73 45.87 11.93
CA GLY A 944 -7.57 46.99 10.99
C GLY A 944 -6.29 46.92 10.16
N ASP A 945 -5.33 46.07 10.49
CA ASP A 945 -4.10 45.88 9.71
C ASP A 945 -4.37 45.07 8.44
N VAL A 946 -3.73 45.47 7.35
CA VAL A 946 -3.70 44.70 6.10
C VAL A 946 -2.26 44.32 5.77
N LEU A 947 -1.94 43.03 5.80
CA LEU A 947 -0.64 42.54 5.33
C LEU A 947 -0.69 42.32 3.81
N PHE A 948 0.21 42.97 3.08
CA PHE A 948 0.49 42.58 1.70
C PHE A 948 1.47 41.39 1.69
N LEU A 949 1.05 40.29 1.08
CA LEU A 949 1.82 39.08 0.84
C LEU A 949 2.19 39.00 -0.65
N PRO A 950 3.46 39.27 -1.02
CA PRO A 950 3.89 39.13 -2.41
C PRO A 950 3.88 37.65 -2.85
N PRO A 951 3.84 37.37 -4.17
CA PRO A 951 3.78 35.99 -4.66
C PRO A 951 5.02 35.19 -4.21
N MET A 952 4.83 33.89 -3.96
CA MET A 952 5.85 32.91 -3.58
C MET A 952 6.55 33.17 -2.22
N TRP A 953 6.16 34.19 -1.46
CA TRP A 953 6.67 34.37 -0.11
C TRP A 953 6.21 33.22 0.78
N LEU A 954 7.17 32.55 1.42
CA LEU A 954 6.88 31.43 2.29
C LEU A 954 6.45 31.97 3.64
N HIS A 955 5.36 31.47 4.21
CA HIS A 955 4.81 32.02 5.43
C HIS A 955 4.07 30.98 6.28
N THR A 956 4.04 31.27 7.58
CA THR A 956 3.24 30.56 8.59
C THR A 956 2.58 31.60 9.50
N ALA A 957 1.51 31.20 10.19
CA ALA A 957 0.77 32.08 11.06
C ALA A 957 0.32 31.40 12.34
N LYS A 958 0.44 32.13 13.45
CA LYS A 958 -0.01 31.74 14.79
C LYS A 958 -0.99 32.78 15.32
N PRO A 959 -2.22 32.38 15.70
CA PRO A 959 -3.14 33.28 16.39
C PRO A 959 -2.61 33.58 17.80
N GLU A 960 -2.68 34.83 18.22
CA GLU A 960 -2.30 35.25 19.58
C GLU A 960 -3.53 35.41 20.49
N THR A 961 -4.72 35.52 19.89
CA THR A 961 -6.01 35.51 20.58
C THR A 961 -6.72 34.16 20.42
N ALA A 962 -7.68 33.86 21.29
CA ALA A 962 -8.43 32.59 21.25
C ALA A 962 -9.23 32.40 19.95
N LEU A 963 -9.72 33.52 19.39
CA LEU A 963 -10.40 33.58 18.09
C LEU A 963 -9.73 34.67 17.25
N SER A 964 -9.54 34.40 15.96
CA SER A 964 -9.12 35.39 14.98
C SER A 964 -9.95 35.27 13.70
N ILE A 965 -10.41 36.41 13.19
CA ILE A 965 -11.18 36.54 11.96
C ILE A 965 -10.43 37.47 11.00
N ALA A 966 -10.34 37.05 9.74
CA ALA A 966 -9.70 37.80 8.68
C ALA A 966 -10.37 37.54 7.33
N VAL A 967 -10.19 38.47 6.40
CA VAL A 967 -10.49 38.26 4.99
C VAL A 967 -9.18 38.29 4.21
N ASN A 968 -8.97 37.26 3.40
CA ASN A 968 -7.77 37.12 2.60
C ASN A 968 -8.13 37.14 1.11
N THR A 969 -7.68 38.17 0.41
CA THR A 969 -8.03 38.43 -0.99
C THR A 969 -6.82 38.17 -1.88
N PHE A 970 -6.94 37.16 -2.75
CA PHE A 970 -5.94 36.78 -3.74
C PHE A 970 -6.21 37.51 -5.06
N PHE A 971 -5.18 37.97 -5.73
CA PHE A 971 -5.29 38.67 -7.00
C PHE A 971 -4.11 38.32 -7.92
N ARG A 972 -4.31 38.48 -9.23
CA ARG A 972 -3.27 38.25 -10.22
C ARG A 972 -2.40 39.49 -10.34
N ASP A 973 -1.09 39.30 -10.24
CA ASP A 973 -0.07 40.35 -10.29
C ASP A 973 0.92 40.17 -11.47
N LEU A 974 0.72 39.11 -12.27
CA LEU A 974 1.48 38.84 -13.49
C LEU A 974 0.56 38.94 -14.72
N ASP A 975 1.04 39.63 -15.76
CA ASP A 975 0.34 39.74 -17.05
C ASP A 975 0.15 38.39 -17.77
N GLY A 976 0.94 37.37 -17.39
CA GLY A 976 0.89 36.02 -17.93
C GLY A 976 1.76 35.03 -17.15
N GLY A 977 1.77 33.75 -17.58
CA GLY A 977 2.62 32.71 -16.98
C GLY A 977 1.94 31.81 -15.94
N TYR A 978 0.71 32.12 -15.53
CA TYR A 978 -0.10 31.18 -14.74
C TYR A 978 -0.45 29.93 -15.55
N ALA A 979 -0.49 28.77 -14.90
CA ALA A 979 -0.80 27.50 -15.56
C ALA A 979 -2.26 27.42 -16.03
N ALA A 980 -2.47 26.96 -17.27
CA ALA A 980 -3.80 26.75 -17.83
C ALA A 980 -4.51 25.55 -17.18
N GLY A 981 -5.81 25.68 -16.91
CA GLY A 981 -6.66 24.63 -16.35
C GLY A 981 -7.27 25.04 -15.00
N ARG A 982 -7.84 24.07 -14.28
CA ARG A 982 -8.55 24.32 -13.02
C ARG A 982 -7.55 24.67 -11.90
N ASP A 983 -7.76 25.82 -11.28
CA ASP A 983 -7.11 26.23 -10.03
C ASP A 983 -8.17 26.97 -9.22
N VAL A 984 -8.70 26.33 -8.19
CA VAL A 984 -9.79 26.87 -7.35
C VAL A 984 -9.24 27.59 -6.12
N TYR A 985 -8.01 27.26 -5.73
CA TYR A 985 -7.39 27.74 -4.50
C TYR A 985 -6.33 28.83 -4.72
N GLY A 986 -5.92 29.05 -5.98
CA GLY A 986 -4.89 30.03 -6.34
C GLY A 986 -3.46 29.53 -6.11
N ASN A 987 -3.29 28.21 -5.91
CA ASN A 987 -2.04 27.60 -5.43
C ASN A 987 -1.41 26.67 -6.46
N ARG A 988 -1.86 26.72 -7.72
CA ARG A 988 -1.21 25.97 -8.80
C ARG A 988 0.05 26.70 -9.24
N ASP A 989 1.17 25.99 -9.28
CA ASP A 989 2.45 26.56 -9.70
C ASP A 989 2.40 27.15 -11.12
N LEU A 990 3.29 28.11 -11.38
CA LEU A 990 3.38 28.77 -12.68
C LEU A 990 3.65 27.78 -13.82
N ALA A 991 3.13 28.10 -15.01
CA ALA A 991 3.20 27.25 -16.20
C ALA A 991 4.64 26.83 -16.56
N ALA A 992 5.59 27.75 -16.35
CA ALA A 992 7.01 27.51 -16.60
C ALA A 992 7.57 26.39 -15.72
N TYR A 993 7.23 26.37 -14.43
CA TYR A 993 7.65 25.32 -13.50
C TYR A 993 6.99 23.97 -13.84
N GLU A 994 5.69 23.95 -14.12
CA GLU A 994 4.98 22.72 -14.50
C GLU A 994 5.57 22.08 -15.77
N LYS A 995 5.88 22.90 -16.78
CA LYS A 995 6.60 22.44 -17.97
C LYS A 995 8.02 21.97 -17.63
N GLY A 996 8.74 22.75 -16.81
CA GLY A 996 10.07 22.41 -16.32
C GLY A 996 10.12 21.04 -15.65
N ARG A 997 9.11 20.67 -14.84
CA ARG A 997 9.02 19.33 -14.23
C ARG A 997 8.93 18.21 -15.26
N VAL A 998 8.16 18.41 -16.33
CA VAL A 998 8.07 17.45 -17.45
C VAL A 998 9.42 17.32 -18.15
N ASP A 999 10.12 18.43 -18.34
CA ASP A 999 11.43 18.48 -18.96
C ASP A 999 12.51 17.83 -18.08
N VAL A 1000 12.52 18.08 -16.77
CA VAL A 1000 13.39 17.39 -15.79
C VAL A 1000 13.17 15.89 -15.84
N ALA A 1001 11.91 15.43 -15.90
CA ALA A 1001 11.61 14.01 -16.03
C ALA A 1001 12.10 13.43 -17.37
N ARG A 1002 12.06 14.21 -18.46
CA ARG A 1002 12.59 13.82 -19.76
C ARG A 1002 14.12 13.72 -19.73
N VAL A 1003 14.80 14.70 -19.14
CA VAL A 1003 16.26 14.69 -18.92
C VAL A 1003 16.64 13.47 -18.09
N ALA A 1004 16.01 13.26 -16.93
CA ALA A 1004 16.29 12.10 -16.08
C ALA A 1004 16.14 10.75 -16.81
N ARG A 1005 15.12 10.61 -17.67
CA ARG A 1005 14.93 9.42 -18.53
C ARG A 1005 16.06 9.24 -19.55
N ALA A 1006 16.59 10.32 -20.11
CA ALA A 1006 17.68 10.24 -21.10
C ALA A 1006 18.98 9.65 -20.52
N PHE A 1007 19.22 9.82 -19.21
CA PHE A 1007 20.38 9.25 -18.51
C PHE A 1007 20.10 7.88 -17.88
N GLN A 1008 18.91 7.31 -18.05
CA GLN A 1008 18.48 6.10 -17.34
C GLN A 1008 19.30 4.85 -17.71
N SER A 1009 19.82 4.78 -18.94
CA SER A 1009 20.67 3.68 -19.43
C SER A 1009 22.10 3.72 -18.89
N LEU A 1010 22.53 4.81 -18.26
CA LEU A 1010 23.88 4.94 -17.71
C LEU A 1010 24.00 4.28 -16.32
N PRO A 1011 25.20 3.79 -15.96
CA PRO A 1011 25.54 3.39 -14.60
C PRO A 1011 25.20 4.46 -13.55
N ALA A 1012 24.87 4.05 -12.33
CA ALA A 1012 24.28 4.94 -11.32
C ALA A 1012 25.22 6.09 -10.89
N ASP A 1013 26.51 5.82 -10.77
CA ASP A 1013 27.57 6.79 -10.48
C ASP A 1013 27.74 7.81 -11.61
N ILE A 1014 27.74 7.36 -12.87
CA ILE A 1014 27.83 8.21 -14.07
C ILE A 1014 26.56 9.07 -14.22
N ARG A 1015 25.38 8.46 -14.05
CA ARG A 1015 24.10 9.17 -14.06
C ARG A 1015 24.05 10.22 -12.96
N HIS A 1016 24.46 9.88 -11.75
CA HIS A 1016 24.55 10.82 -10.64
C HIS A 1016 25.52 11.96 -10.98
N PHE A 1017 26.73 11.66 -11.46
CA PHE A 1017 27.72 12.65 -11.87
C PHE A 1017 27.15 13.66 -12.87
N TYR A 1018 26.52 13.22 -13.97
CA TYR A 1018 25.98 14.13 -14.98
C TYR A 1018 24.72 14.87 -14.52
N LEU A 1019 23.78 14.19 -13.84
CA LEU A 1019 22.56 14.86 -13.35
C LEU A 1019 22.89 15.89 -12.26
N SER A 1020 23.87 15.63 -11.39
CA SER A 1020 24.35 16.62 -10.42
C SER A 1020 24.97 17.84 -11.11
N ARG A 1021 25.67 17.66 -12.23
CA ARG A 1021 26.22 18.78 -13.01
C ARG A 1021 25.12 19.60 -13.68
N LEU A 1022 24.15 18.96 -14.32
CA LEU A 1022 22.97 19.64 -14.87
C LEU A 1022 22.19 20.39 -13.79
N GLY A 1023 22.08 19.81 -12.58
CA GLY A 1023 21.50 20.48 -11.43
C GLY A 1023 22.25 21.77 -11.07
N LYS A 1024 23.60 21.72 -11.04
CA LYS A 1024 24.43 22.92 -10.80
C LYS A 1024 24.29 23.96 -11.91
N GLU A 1025 24.18 23.55 -13.16
CA GLU A 1025 23.93 24.46 -14.29
C GLU A 1025 22.59 25.19 -14.13
N LEU A 1026 21.53 24.49 -13.74
CA LEU A 1026 20.22 25.09 -13.47
C LEU A 1026 20.27 26.09 -12.30
N VAL A 1027 21.03 25.79 -11.25
CA VAL A 1027 21.26 26.73 -10.13
C VAL A 1027 22.01 27.96 -10.62
N HIS A 1028 23.06 27.79 -11.42
CA HIS A 1028 23.82 28.91 -11.97
C HIS A 1028 22.96 29.83 -12.86
N PHE A 1029 22.10 29.26 -13.71
CA PHE A 1029 21.15 30.06 -14.51
C PHE A 1029 20.17 30.86 -13.64
N ALA A 1030 19.81 30.35 -12.45
CA ALA A 1030 18.93 31.05 -11.54
C ALA A 1030 19.63 32.21 -10.79
N GLU A 1031 20.97 32.19 -10.69
CA GLU A 1031 21.79 33.20 -10.01
C GLU A 1031 22.32 34.29 -10.95
N ASP A 1032 22.49 33.99 -12.24
CA ASP A 1032 23.03 34.89 -13.28
C ASP A 1032 21.96 35.81 -13.94
N SER A 1033 20.70 35.74 -13.51
CA SER A 1033 19.55 36.44 -14.12
C SER A 1033 19.05 37.65 -13.33
#